data_AF-A0A1W2GES1-F1
#
_entry.id   AF-A0A1W2GES1-F1
#
_cell.length_a   1.000
_cell.length_b   1.000
_cell.length_c   1.000
_cell.angle_alpha   90.00
_cell.angle_beta   90.00
_cell.angle_gamma   90.00
#
_symmetry.space_group_name_H-M   'P 1'
#
loop_
_entity.id
_entity.type
_entity.pdbx_description
1 polymer ?
#
loop_
_entity_poly.entity_id
_entity_poly.type
_entity_poly.pdbx_seq_one_letter_code
_entity_poly.pdbx_strand_id
1 'polypeptide(L)'
;MSSFMDTKIEFLKGVGPAKARLLNEELSIQTYHDLIHYFPFRYEDRSQFHTIDQIGPDSENVQIKGVLDRVEVVGGARKQRLTAVFRDPTGQIELIWFKGVKWMKSKLKLGIPYIVYGKPSLFQTKFSISHPEIEIMTPANEVGKKTMLPVYSTTEKLKRKFVDSKAIAKLQLELISTRGFSVVEIVDKAVLNEMNLVDLTTALRNIHFPTDALVKNKALERLKFDELFFIQLKIFREKSDQKEVHKGIIFQKSHLVHEFYEKHIPFELTGSQKQVIKEIYSDLQSGYQMNRLLQGDVGSGKTITAFVCMLIAIGSGFQTTIMAPTEILAIQHYQGLSEYCDKLGLTIRLITGSTKKSDRKKYLDELVSGEMNILVGTHALIENDVQFNRLGLAVIDEQHRFGVAQRAKLWQKNKHVYPHVLVMTATPIPRTLAMTLYGDLEVSTIRELPKGRKPIKTSHLYDSSRLKLFGFIQREIDLGRQVYIVYPLIEESSTLDYKDLMDGYESISRAFPKVPLSILHGRMKAKDKDFEMDRFVRGEAKIMVATTVIEVGVNVPNASVMVIENAERFGLSQLHQLRGRVGRGADQSYCILMTKKKISKEARARIGCMVATTDGFEIAEKDLELRGPGDLMGTQQSGLLDLKVADLTTDGVLLKRARLLAERIIADDPELTSPAHARMSRHLNKNQIATLKWSAIS
;
A
#
# COMPACT_ATOMS: atom_id res chain seq x y z
N MET A 1 -4.35 2.21 39.98
CA MET A 1 -2.94 2.00 40.39
C MET A 1 -2.10 2.00 39.13
N SER A 2 -1.07 2.84 39.02
CA SER A 2 -0.16 2.84 37.86
C SER A 2 0.50 1.47 37.75
N SER A 3 0.39 0.84 36.57
CA SER A 3 1.02 -0.46 36.35
C SER A 3 2.54 -0.29 36.31
N PHE A 4 3.31 -1.35 36.61
CA PHE A 4 4.78 -1.35 36.52
C PHE A 4 5.28 -0.78 35.18
N MET A 5 4.55 -1.04 34.09
CA MET A 5 4.85 -0.58 32.74
C MET A 5 4.60 0.92 32.50
N ASP A 6 3.70 1.55 33.27
CA ASP A 6 3.42 2.99 33.16
C ASP A 6 4.47 3.85 33.93
N THR A 7 5.46 3.22 34.55
CA THR A 7 6.54 3.90 35.29
C THR A 7 7.40 4.73 34.34
N LYS A 8 7.73 5.97 34.72
CA LYS A 8 8.60 6.86 33.94
C LYS A 8 9.99 6.26 33.79
N ILE A 9 10.59 6.45 32.61
CA ILE A 9 11.90 5.90 32.27
C ILE A 9 13.04 6.45 33.15
N GLU A 10 12.85 7.62 33.78
CA GLU A 10 13.78 8.24 34.74
C GLU A 10 14.07 7.37 35.98
N PHE A 11 13.16 6.46 36.33
CA PHE A 11 13.34 5.55 37.46
C PHE A 11 14.15 4.30 37.09
N LEU A 12 14.42 4.07 35.80
CA LEU A 12 15.23 2.95 35.37
C LEU A 12 16.70 3.20 35.70
N LYS A 13 17.33 2.24 36.38
CA LYS A 13 18.74 2.34 36.75
C LYS A 13 19.61 2.58 35.51
N GLY A 14 20.40 3.65 35.53
CA GLY A 14 21.26 4.06 34.42
C GLY A 14 20.64 5.13 33.49
N VAL A 15 19.38 5.49 33.70
CA VAL A 15 18.69 6.61 33.05
C VAL A 15 18.54 7.76 34.04
N GLY A 16 19.39 8.78 33.92
CA GLY A 16 19.19 10.05 34.64
C GLY A 16 18.23 10.99 33.90
N PRO A 17 17.79 12.11 34.53
CA PRO A 17 16.86 13.07 33.92
C PRO A 17 17.29 13.57 32.53
N ALA A 18 18.60 13.81 32.35
CA ALA A 18 19.15 14.25 31.07
C ALA A 18 19.06 13.18 29.96
N LYS A 19 19.22 11.89 30.30
CA LYS A 19 19.05 10.79 29.35
C LYS A 19 17.58 10.53 29.04
N ALA A 20 16.70 10.62 30.04
CA ALA A 20 15.27 10.45 29.84
C ALA A 20 14.70 11.52 28.88
N ARG A 21 15.07 12.79 29.06
CA ARG A 21 14.70 13.87 28.12
C ARG A 21 15.17 13.57 26.70
N LEU A 22 16.42 13.12 26.55
CA LEU A 22 16.99 12.79 25.25
C LEU A 22 16.27 11.61 24.56
N LEU A 23 15.93 10.56 25.31
CA LEU A 23 15.18 9.41 24.80
C LEU A 23 13.75 9.80 24.38
N ASN A 24 13.11 10.69 25.13
CA ASN A 24 11.80 11.21 24.78
C ASN A 24 11.84 12.12 23.53
N GLU A 25 12.78 13.06 23.47
CA GLU A 25 12.91 13.99 22.35
C GLU A 25 13.22 13.30 21.02
N GLU A 26 14.07 12.25 21.04
CA GLU A 26 14.57 11.62 19.82
C GLU A 26 13.84 10.33 19.43
N LEU A 27 13.30 9.59 20.41
CA LEU A 27 12.64 8.29 20.19
C LEU A 27 11.23 8.21 20.77
N SER A 28 10.72 9.29 21.38
CA SER A 28 9.41 9.31 22.05
C SER A 28 9.25 8.26 23.17
N ILE A 29 10.36 7.87 23.82
CA ILE A 29 10.36 6.91 24.93
C ILE A 29 10.21 7.65 26.26
N GLN A 30 9.08 7.48 26.94
CA GLN A 30 8.78 8.14 28.23
C GLN A 30 8.63 7.16 29.39
N THR A 31 8.17 5.94 29.11
CA THR A 31 7.82 4.92 30.10
C THR A 31 8.55 3.60 29.87
N TYR A 32 8.45 2.69 30.84
CA TYR A 32 8.93 1.32 30.69
C TYR A 32 8.23 0.59 29.54
N HIS A 33 6.93 0.85 29.34
CA HIS A 33 6.17 0.37 28.19
C HIS A 33 6.78 0.82 26.86
N ASP A 34 7.16 2.09 26.74
CA ASP A 34 7.70 2.62 25.48
C ASP A 34 9.09 2.01 25.19
N LEU A 35 9.90 1.83 26.23
CA LEU A 35 11.22 1.23 26.07
C LEU A 35 11.10 -0.23 25.60
N ILE A 36 10.29 -1.07 26.25
CA ILE A 36 10.17 -2.50 25.87
C ILE A 36 9.50 -2.71 24.49
N HIS A 37 8.77 -1.72 23.98
CA HIS A 37 8.24 -1.77 22.60
C HIS A 37 9.17 -1.11 21.57
N TYR A 38 10.37 -0.71 21.97
CA TYR A 38 11.41 -0.23 21.06
C TYR A 38 12.25 -1.40 20.54
N PHE A 39 11.78 -2.05 19.47
CA PHE A 39 12.32 -3.31 18.97
C PHE A 39 13.65 -3.14 18.19
N PRO A 40 14.51 -4.17 18.21
CA PRO A 40 15.71 -4.19 17.38
C PRO A 40 15.38 -4.43 15.90
N PHE A 41 16.08 -3.74 14.99
CA PHE A 41 15.88 -3.88 13.54
C PHE A 41 16.74 -5.00 12.93
N ARG A 42 17.78 -5.45 13.63
CA ARG A 42 18.60 -6.61 13.26
C ARG A 42 19.20 -7.26 14.50
N TYR A 43 19.72 -8.46 14.33
CA TYR A 43 20.44 -9.19 15.36
C TYR A 43 21.82 -9.54 14.84
N GLU A 44 22.82 -9.38 15.69
CA GLU A 44 24.18 -9.81 15.42
C GLU A 44 24.43 -11.12 16.17
N ASP A 45 24.62 -12.20 15.42
CA ASP A 45 25.06 -13.46 16.00
C ASP A 45 26.55 -13.34 16.37
N ARG A 46 26.81 -13.46 17.67
CA ARG A 46 28.14 -13.39 18.30
C ARG A 46 28.42 -14.65 19.13
N SER A 47 27.71 -15.74 18.81
CA SER A 47 27.81 -17.03 19.49
C SER A 47 28.98 -17.87 18.98
N GLN A 48 29.31 -17.77 17.69
CA GLN A 48 30.36 -18.56 17.07
C GLN A 48 31.63 -17.73 16.88
N PHE A 49 32.77 -18.35 17.19
CA PHE A 49 34.08 -17.84 16.81
C PHE A 49 34.55 -18.54 15.55
N HIS A 50 35.04 -17.75 14.61
CA HIS A 50 35.71 -18.22 13.41
C HIS A 50 37.22 -18.14 13.61
N THR A 51 37.95 -19.03 12.94
CA THR A 51 39.39 -18.90 12.73
C THR A 51 39.65 -18.08 11.47
N ILE A 52 40.83 -17.47 11.35
CA ILE A 52 41.16 -16.59 10.23
C ILE A 52 41.18 -17.35 8.89
N ASP A 53 41.52 -18.63 8.89
CA ASP A 53 41.50 -19.50 7.70
C ASP A 53 40.08 -19.81 7.17
N GLN A 54 39.04 -19.67 8.00
CA GLN A 54 37.64 -19.87 7.61
C GLN A 54 37.01 -18.64 6.94
N ILE A 55 37.75 -17.52 6.87
CA ILE A 55 37.27 -16.27 6.31
C ILE A 55 37.34 -16.32 4.78
N GLY A 56 36.18 -16.27 4.13
CA GLY A 56 36.03 -16.17 2.69
C GLY A 56 35.79 -14.73 2.20
N PRO A 57 35.87 -14.49 0.87
CA PRO A 57 35.56 -13.18 0.27
C PRO A 57 34.12 -12.71 0.54
N ASP A 58 33.19 -13.67 0.65
CA ASP A 58 31.75 -13.44 0.85
C ASP A 58 31.31 -13.62 2.31
N SER A 59 32.25 -13.81 3.25
CA SER A 59 31.91 -13.92 4.67
C SER A 59 31.22 -12.65 5.16
N GLU A 60 30.14 -12.82 5.92
CA GLU A 60 29.46 -11.72 6.61
C GLU A 60 30.29 -11.22 7.80
N ASN A 61 29.67 -10.66 8.84
CA ASN A 61 30.40 -10.28 10.05
C ASN A 61 30.94 -11.53 10.74
N VAL A 62 32.25 -11.54 11.00
CA VAL A 62 32.92 -12.63 11.70
C VAL A 62 33.36 -12.17 13.08
N GLN A 63 33.38 -13.10 14.02
CA GLN A 63 33.97 -12.92 15.35
C GLN A 63 35.22 -13.79 15.46
N ILE A 64 36.37 -13.18 15.68
CA ILE A 64 37.66 -13.87 15.75
C ILE A 64 38.35 -13.57 17.08
N LYS A 65 39.14 -14.54 17.57
CA LYS A 65 39.95 -14.42 18.79
C LYS A 65 41.43 -14.57 18.46
N GLY A 66 42.27 -13.79 19.13
CA GLY A 66 43.67 -13.70 18.75
C GLY A 66 44.37 -12.55 19.45
N VAL A 67 45.58 -12.25 18.99
CA VAL A 67 46.49 -11.31 19.64
C VAL A 67 46.92 -10.25 18.62
N LEU A 68 47.11 -9.02 19.08
CA LEU A 68 47.69 -7.96 18.26
C LEU A 68 49.21 -8.10 18.23
N ASP A 69 49.76 -8.27 17.03
CA ASP A 69 51.19 -8.46 16.78
C ASP A 69 51.89 -7.11 16.51
N ARG A 70 51.27 -6.26 15.67
CA ARG A 70 51.83 -4.97 15.26
C ARG A 70 50.75 -3.89 15.16
N VAL A 71 51.06 -2.66 15.55
CA VAL A 71 50.16 -1.50 15.40
C VAL A 71 50.94 -0.33 14.80
N GLU A 72 50.47 0.18 13.67
CA GLU A 72 51.13 1.24 12.91
C GLU A 72 50.16 2.35 12.51
N VAL A 73 50.66 3.58 12.44
CA VAL A 73 49.93 4.71 11.86
C VAL A 73 50.51 4.98 10.48
N VAL A 74 49.70 4.84 9.45
CA VAL A 74 50.10 4.96 8.04
C VAL A 74 49.40 6.18 7.43
N GLY A 75 50.13 7.01 6.68
CA GLY A 75 49.60 8.17 5.95
C GLY A 75 50.09 9.54 6.45
N GLY A 76 49.94 10.58 5.61
CA GLY A 76 50.37 11.96 5.90
C GLY A 76 49.42 12.75 6.80
N ALA A 77 49.81 13.98 7.16
CA ALA A 77 49.14 14.81 8.18
C ALA A 77 47.62 15.03 7.99
N ARG A 78 47.10 15.02 6.74
CA ARG A 78 45.67 15.21 6.43
C ARG A 78 44.84 13.92 6.32
N LYS A 79 45.46 12.74 6.17
CA LYS A 79 44.77 11.43 6.06
C LYS A 79 45.59 10.34 6.75
N GLN A 80 45.48 10.27 8.07
CA GLN A 80 46.10 9.21 8.88
C GLN A 80 45.13 8.02 9.01
N ARG A 81 45.63 6.80 8.84
CA ARG A 81 44.93 5.55 9.19
C ARG A 81 45.75 4.75 10.20
N LEU A 82 45.07 4.10 11.14
CA LEU A 82 45.67 3.13 12.04
C LEU A 82 45.49 1.74 11.43
N THR A 83 46.58 0.99 11.30
CA THR A 83 46.55 -0.41 10.88
C THR A 83 47.11 -1.27 12.00
N ALA A 84 46.41 -2.33 12.40
CA ALA A 84 46.90 -3.30 13.35
C ALA A 84 46.86 -4.71 12.75
N VAL A 85 47.94 -5.47 12.89
CA VAL A 85 48.01 -6.88 12.48
C VAL A 85 47.50 -7.73 13.63
N PHE A 86 46.43 -8.46 13.37
CA PHE A 86 45.81 -9.38 14.30
C PHE A 86 46.10 -10.82 13.86
N ARG A 87 46.55 -11.64 14.80
CA ARG A 87 46.98 -13.03 14.54
C ARG A 87 46.21 -14.00 15.42
N ASP A 88 45.77 -15.09 14.83
CA ASP A 88 45.31 -16.29 15.52
C ASP A 88 46.25 -17.48 15.17
N PRO A 89 46.02 -18.70 15.70
CA PRO A 89 46.87 -19.86 15.36
C PRO A 89 46.85 -20.27 13.88
N THR A 90 45.88 -19.80 13.08
CA THR A 90 45.65 -20.21 11.69
C THR A 90 46.13 -19.19 10.66
N GLY A 91 46.22 -17.91 11.03
CA GLY A 91 46.61 -16.86 10.08
C GLY A 91 46.71 -15.45 10.68
N GLN A 92 46.73 -14.47 9.79
CA GLN A 92 46.81 -13.05 10.14
C GLN A 92 45.86 -12.20 9.30
N ILE A 93 45.29 -11.15 9.91
CA ILE A 93 44.35 -10.22 9.28
C ILE A 93 44.66 -8.78 9.69
N GLU A 94 44.42 -7.82 8.80
CA GLU A 94 44.66 -6.39 9.09
C GLU A 94 43.39 -5.70 9.62
N LEU A 95 43.50 -4.97 10.72
CA LEU A 95 42.44 -4.17 11.30
C LEU A 95 42.72 -2.69 11.01
N ILE A 96 41.79 -1.98 10.37
CA ILE A 96 42.04 -0.64 9.82
C ILE A 96 41.05 0.38 10.39
N TRP A 97 41.53 1.50 10.90
CA TRP A 97 40.71 2.65 11.32
C TRP A 97 41.08 3.92 10.57
N PHE A 98 40.11 4.52 9.87
CA PHE A 98 40.27 5.80 9.16
C PHE A 98 39.88 7.03 10.00
N LYS A 99 39.19 6.82 11.13
CA LYS A 99 38.69 7.84 12.06
C LYS A 99 39.07 7.47 13.49
N GLY A 100 39.32 8.46 14.34
CA GLY A 100 39.61 8.22 15.76
C GLY A 100 40.99 7.59 16.03
N VAL A 101 41.96 7.75 15.12
CA VAL A 101 43.30 7.13 15.15
C VAL A 101 44.01 7.31 16.50
N LYS A 102 44.05 8.53 17.06
CA LYS A 102 44.72 8.80 18.35
C LYS A 102 44.07 8.04 19.52
N TRP A 103 42.74 8.01 19.59
CA TRP A 103 41.99 7.32 20.64
C TRP A 103 42.13 5.79 20.54
N MET A 104 42.03 5.25 19.33
CA MET A 104 42.24 3.81 19.12
C MET A 104 43.67 3.39 19.46
N LYS A 105 44.68 4.17 19.06
CA LYS A 105 46.09 3.88 19.37
C LYS A 105 46.33 3.77 20.88
N SER A 106 45.70 4.60 21.70
CA SER A 106 45.83 4.49 23.17
C SER A 106 45.13 3.26 23.77
N LYS A 107 44.16 2.66 23.07
CA LYS A 107 43.35 1.54 23.56
C LYS A 107 43.93 0.16 23.17
N LEU A 108 44.72 0.10 22.10
CA LEU A 108 45.35 -1.13 21.62
C LEU A 108 46.66 -1.38 22.37
N LYS A 109 46.80 -2.59 22.93
CA LYS A 109 48.03 -3.06 23.58
C LYS A 109 48.51 -4.33 22.87
N LEU A 110 49.80 -4.43 22.62
CA LEU A 110 50.40 -5.62 22.00
C LEU A 110 50.44 -6.77 23.01
N GLY A 111 50.34 -8.00 22.53
CA GLY A 111 50.49 -9.21 23.35
C GLY A 111 49.30 -9.58 24.24
N ILE A 112 48.20 -8.81 24.22
CA ILE A 112 46.97 -9.13 24.96
C ILE A 112 45.97 -9.83 24.04
N PRO A 113 45.28 -10.88 24.49
CA PRO A 113 44.21 -11.51 23.72
C PRO A 113 43.00 -10.56 23.57
N TYR A 114 42.53 -10.42 22.34
CA TYR A 114 41.36 -9.62 21.98
C TYR A 114 40.34 -10.47 21.23
N ILE A 115 39.08 -10.05 21.34
CA ILE A 115 37.99 -10.48 20.48
C ILE A 115 37.71 -9.35 19.50
N VAL A 116 37.70 -9.69 18.21
CA VAL A 116 37.46 -8.75 17.12
C VAL A 116 36.18 -9.16 16.41
N TYR A 117 35.29 -8.19 16.18
CA TYR A 117 34.07 -8.38 15.41
C TYR A 117 33.98 -7.36 14.27
N GLY A 118 33.67 -7.83 13.07
CA GLY A 118 33.39 -6.96 11.93
C GLY A 118 33.35 -7.71 10.61
N LYS A 119 33.03 -6.98 9.54
CA LYS A 119 32.98 -7.54 8.19
C LYS A 119 34.39 -7.60 7.59
N PRO A 120 34.88 -8.80 7.22
CA PRO A 120 36.12 -8.93 6.48
C PRO A 120 35.91 -8.42 5.04
N SER A 121 36.93 -7.76 4.52
CA SER A 121 36.98 -7.26 3.16
C SER A 121 38.29 -7.70 2.54
N LEU A 122 38.22 -8.30 1.36
CA LEU A 122 39.40 -8.70 0.62
C LEU A 122 39.88 -7.50 -0.21
N PHE A 123 41.08 -7.02 0.09
CA PHE A 123 41.74 -6.02 -0.75
C PHE A 123 43.04 -6.61 -1.28
N GLN A 124 43.14 -6.75 -2.60
CA GLN A 124 44.18 -7.50 -3.29
C GLN A 124 44.23 -8.96 -2.82
N THR A 125 45.20 -9.32 -1.97
CA THR A 125 45.43 -10.68 -1.46
C THR A 125 45.31 -10.78 0.06
N LYS A 126 44.97 -9.69 0.75
CA LYS A 126 44.89 -9.64 2.21
C LYS A 126 43.47 -9.35 2.67
N PHE A 127 43.02 -10.12 3.64
CA PHE A 127 41.81 -9.79 4.38
C PHE A 127 42.07 -8.62 5.32
N SER A 128 41.11 -7.70 5.36
CA SER A 128 41.12 -6.59 6.30
C SER A 128 39.73 -6.31 6.84
N ILE A 129 39.64 -5.91 8.11
CA ILE A 129 38.40 -5.44 8.72
C ILE A 129 38.52 -3.94 8.95
N SER A 130 37.66 -3.16 8.29
CA SER A 130 37.59 -1.72 8.48
C SER A 130 36.69 -1.37 9.66
N HIS A 131 37.18 -0.54 10.58
CA HIS A 131 36.49 -0.13 11.81
C HIS A 131 35.91 -1.29 12.64
N PRO A 132 36.73 -2.31 13.00
CA PRO A 132 36.25 -3.42 13.80
C PRO A 132 35.89 -2.98 15.22
N GLU A 133 34.94 -3.69 15.82
CA GLU A 133 34.75 -3.66 17.26
C GLU A 133 35.80 -4.56 17.93
N ILE A 134 36.52 -4.01 18.91
CA ILE A 134 37.56 -4.72 19.65
C ILE A 134 37.24 -4.67 21.15
N GLU A 135 37.24 -5.84 21.76
CA GLU A 135 37.08 -6.04 23.20
C GLU A 135 38.23 -6.90 23.74
N ILE A 136 38.73 -6.57 24.94
CA ILE A 136 39.75 -7.39 25.61
C ILE A 136 39.12 -8.73 25.98
N MET A 137 39.83 -9.82 25.74
CA MET A 137 39.36 -11.15 26.12
C MET A 137 39.41 -11.28 27.66
N THR A 138 38.30 -11.74 28.22
CA THR A 138 38.07 -12.00 29.64
C THR A 138 37.43 -13.39 29.76
N PRO A 139 37.55 -14.09 30.89
CA PRO A 139 36.93 -15.40 31.07
C PRO A 139 35.41 -15.40 30.80
N ALA A 140 34.74 -14.25 30.99
CA ALA A 140 33.31 -14.09 30.77
C ALA A 140 32.90 -13.96 29.28
N ASN A 141 33.77 -13.48 28.39
CA ASN A 141 33.47 -13.34 26.95
C ASN A 141 34.21 -14.35 26.07
N GLU A 142 35.04 -15.21 26.66
CA GLU A 142 35.82 -16.26 26.00
C GLU A 142 34.97 -17.38 25.38
N VAL A 143 33.81 -17.69 25.97
CA VAL A 143 32.88 -18.75 25.51
C VAL A 143 31.89 -18.23 24.45
N GLY A 144 31.99 -16.95 24.07
CA GLY A 144 31.04 -16.31 23.16
C GLY A 144 29.75 -15.95 23.89
N LYS A 145 29.00 -14.97 23.37
CA LYS A 145 27.71 -14.65 23.99
C LYS A 145 26.69 -15.71 23.55
N LYS A 146 26.04 -16.35 24.52
CA LYS A 146 24.98 -17.36 24.26
C LYS A 146 23.69 -16.77 23.66
N THR A 147 23.61 -15.45 23.51
CA THR A 147 22.44 -14.74 23.00
C THR A 147 22.83 -13.88 21.81
N MET A 148 21.94 -13.81 20.83
CA MET A 148 22.10 -12.89 19.71
C MET A 148 22.02 -11.46 20.24
N LEU A 149 22.92 -10.59 19.79
CA LEU A 149 22.93 -9.21 20.25
C LEU A 149 21.93 -8.37 19.44
N PRO A 150 20.94 -7.75 20.10
CA PRO A 150 19.99 -6.88 19.43
C PRO A 150 20.67 -5.58 18.98
N VAL A 151 20.32 -5.12 17.78
CA VAL A 151 20.76 -3.83 17.26
C VAL A 151 19.56 -2.90 17.08
N TYR A 152 19.65 -1.73 17.70
CA TYR A 152 18.60 -0.73 17.76
C TYR A 152 18.93 0.49 16.90
N SER A 153 17.89 1.09 16.34
CA SER A 153 18.00 2.36 15.62
C SER A 153 18.45 3.46 16.59
N THR A 154 19.29 4.38 16.13
CA THR A 154 19.78 5.49 16.96
C THR A 154 20.06 6.71 16.09
N THR A 155 19.65 7.89 16.56
CA THR A 155 19.91 9.17 15.88
C THR A 155 21.36 9.63 16.12
N GLU A 156 21.85 10.55 15.30
CA GLU A 156 23.20 11.11 15.49
C GLU A 156 23.36 11.82 16.85
N LYS A 157 22.32 12.52 17.30
CA LYS A 157 22.34 13.21 18.60
C LYS A 157 22.46 12.22 19.76
N LEU A 158 21.77 11.09 19.70
CA LEU A 158 21.89 10.00 20.67
C LEU A 158 23.32 9.44 20.71
N LYS A 159 23.89 9.14 19.54
CA LYS A 159 25.27 8.65 19.42
C LYS A 159 26.30 9.62 20.00
N ARG A 160 26.14 10.94 19.74
CA ARG A 160 27.03 11.99 20.30
C ARG A 160 26.98 12.07 21.82
N LYS A 161 25.85 11.71 22.44
CA LYS A 161 25.66 11.66 23.90
C LYS A 161 25.87 10.25 24.48
N PHE A 162 26.59 9.37 23.78
CA PHE A 162 26.91 8.00 24.21
C PHE A 162 25.68 7.10 24.44
N VAL A 163 24.56 7.38 23.78
CA VAL A 163 23.39 6.49 23.71
C VAL A 163 23.43 5.79 22.36
N ASP A 164 24.32 4.81 22.23
CA ASP A 164 24.39 3.94 21.06
C ASP A 164 23.48 2.71 21.22
N SER A 165 23.49 1.82 20.23
CA SER A 165 22.72 0.58 20.27
C SER A 165 23.05 -0.29 21.49
N LYS A 166 24.30 -0.29 21.97
CA LYS A 166 24.72 -1.07 23.15
C LYS A 166 24.16 -0.46 24.43
N ALA A 167 24.10 0.87 24.51
CA ALA A 167 23.46 1.57 25.61
C ALA A 167 21.97 1.24 25.70
N ILE A 168 21.25 1.26 24.57
CA ILE A 168 19.82 0.86 24.53
C ILE A 168 19.66 -0.60 24.94
N ALA A 169 20.48 -1.52 24.40
CA ALA A 169 20.45 -2.92 24.81
C ALA A 169 20.67 -3.09 26.33
N LYS A 170 21.58 -2.32 26.93
CA LYS A 170 21.81 -2.36 28.38
C LYS A 170 20.57 -1.89 29.16
N LEU A 171 19.88 -0.85 28.70
CA LEU A 171 18.64 -0.38 29.31
C LEU A 171 17.53 -1.43 29.21
N GLN A 172 17.39 -2.09 28.05
CA GLN A 172 16.44 -3.19 27.86
C GLN A 172 16.73 -4.36 28.81
N LEU A 173 17.99 -4.74 28.94
CA LEU A 173 18.40 -5.83 29.82
C LEU A 173 18.12 -5.48 31.29
N GLU A 174 18.39 -4.25 31.71
CA GLU A 174 18.10 -3.76 33.06
C GLU A 174 16.58 -3.80 33.34
N LEU A 175 15.77 -3.36 32.38
CA LEU A 175 14.31 -3.41 32.49
C LEU A 175 13.79 -4.85 32.64
N ILE A 176 14.26 -5.76 31.79
CA ILE A 176 13.88 -7.18 31.80
C ILE A 176 14.35 -7.89 33.09
N SER A 177 15.50 -7.49 33.61
CA SER A 177 16.10 -8.06 34.84
C SER A 177 15.51 -7.46 36.12
N THR A 178 14.73 -6.37 36.01
CA THR A 178 14.11 -5.72 37.16
C THR A 178 13.11 -6.67 37.83
N ARG A 179 13.20 -6.78 39.16
CA ARG A 179 12.31 -7.64 39.95
C ARG A 179 10.86 -7.17 39.76
N GLY A 180 9.99 -8.07 39.30
CA GLY A 180 8.60 -7.74 38.98
C GLY A 180 8.32 -7.44 37.50
N PHE A 181 9.31 -7.59 36.61
CA PHE A 181 9.05 -7.58 35.16
C PHE A 181 8.10 -8.73 34.78
N SER A 182 6.83 -8.36 34.61
CA SER A 182 5.75 -9.21 34.13
C SER A 182 4.77 -8.32 33.40
N VAL A 183 4.38 -8.75 32.20
CA VAL A 183 3.38 -8.08 31.38
C VAL A 183 2.08 -8.83 31.58
N VAL A 184 1.00 -8.10 31.85
CA VAL A 184 -0.32 -8.72 31.96
C VAL A 184 -0.68 -9.27 30.59
N GLU A 185 -0.93 -10.58 30.52
CA GLU A 185 -1.39 -11.21 29.28
C GLU A 185 -2.77 -10.66 28.90
N ILE A 186 -2.85 -10.18 27.67
CA ILE A 186 -4.02 -9.47 27.11
C ILE A 186 -4.93 -10.45 26.38
N VAL A 187 -4.33 -11.44 25.71
CA VAL A 187 -5.03 -12.44 24.93
C VAL A 187 -5.40 -13.64 25.80
N ASP A 188 -6.58 -14.22 25.59
CA ASP A 188 -7.01 -15.37 26.38
C ASP A 188 -6.17 -16.63 26.07
N LYS A 189 -6.04 -17.51 27.06
CA LYS A 189 -5.27 -18.77 26.95
C LYS A 189 -5.81 -19.68 25.85
N ALA A 190 -7.13 -19.67 25.59
CA ALA A 190 -7.71 -20.46 24.51
C ALA A 190 -7.12 -20.04 23.14
N VAL A 191 -7.02 -18.74 22.90
CA VAL A 191 -6.46 -18.17 21.66
C VAL A 191 -4.97 -18.48 21.53
N LEU A 192 -4.20 -18.36 22.62
CA LEU A 192 -2.77 -18.71 22.62
C LEU A 192 -2.54 -20.19 22.26
N ASN A 193 -3.37 -21.09 22.80
CA ASN A 193 -3.28 -22.52 22.52
C ASN A 193 -3.70 -22.86 21.08
N GLU A 194 -4.79 -22.27 20.57
CA GLU A 194 -5.25 -22.47 19.18
C GLU A 194 -4.19 -22.02 18.17
N MET A 195 -3.48 -20.92 18.46
CA MET A 195 -2.45 -20.36 17.58
C MET A 195 -1.03 -20.86 17.87
N ASN A 196 -0.83 -21.70 18.89
CA ASN A 196 0.48 -22.18 19.36
C ASN A 196 1.49 -21.04 19.65
N LEU A 197 1.02 -19.98 20.32
CA LEU A 197 1.79 -18.78 20.60
C LEU A 197 2.34 -18.77 22.02
N VAL A 198 3.52 -18.15 22.20
CA VAL A 198 4.12 -17.92 23.53
C VAL A 198 3.41 -16.77 24.26
N ASP A 199 3.51 -16.70 25.59
CA ASP A 199 2.95 -15.57 26.33
C ASP A 199 3.69 -14.25 26.02
N LEU A 200 3.01 -13.13 26.24
CA LEU A 200 3.52 -11.80 25.91
C LEU A 200 4.82 -11.44 26.66
N THR A 201 4.96 -11.87 27.91
CA THR A 201 6.18 -11.59 28.69
C THR A 201 7.37 -12.33 28.09
N THR A 202 7.18 -13.60 27.72
CA THR A 202 8.18 -14.42 27.03
C THR A 202 8.53 -13.85 25.66
N ALA A 203 7.54 -13.41 24.88
CA ALA A 203 7.80 -12.79 23.57
C ALA A 203 8.62 -11.50 23.68
N LEU A 204 8.26 -10.59 24.59
CA LEU A 204 9.00 -9.35 24.79
C LEU A 204 10.42 -9.59 25.30
N ARG A 205 10.65 -10.60 26.13
CA ARG A 205 12.03 -10.97 26.52
C ARG A 205 12.85 -11.47 25.33
N ASN A 206 12.26 -12.37 24.56
CA ASN A 206 12.93 -13.09 23.50
C ASN A 206 13.11 -12.26 22.21
N ILE A 207 12.29 -11.23 21.98
CA ILE A 207 12.55 -10.28 20.88
C ILE A 207 13.77 -9.41 21.19
N HIS A 208 14.05 -9.08 22.45
CA HIS A 208 15.26 -8.31 22.77
C HIS A 208 16.50 -9.21 22.90
N PHE A 209 16.37 -10.36 23.54
CA PHE A 209 17.50 -11.24 23.83
C PHE A 209 17.17 -12.71 23.54
N PRO A 210 17.03 -13.09 22.26
CA PRO A 210 16.78 -14.48 21.91
C PRO A 210 18.02 -15.34 22.14
N THR A 211 17.79 -16.58 22.61
CA THR A 211 18.83 -17.61 22.71
C THR A 211 19.24 -18.14 21.34
N ASP A 212 18.29 -18.26 20.43
CA ASP A 212 18.48 -18.80 19.09
C ASP A 212 17.43 -18.24 18.10
N ALA A 213 17.61 -18.57 16.82
CA ALA A 213 16.73 -18.13 15.75
C ALA A 213 15.28 -18.65 15.89
N LEU A 214 15.07 -19.84 16.45
CA LEU A 214 13.74 -20.43 16.60
C LEU A 214 12.95 -19.70 17.68
N VAL A 215 13.58 -19.42 18.82
CA VAL A 215 13.00 -18.64 19.92
C VAL A 215 12.70 -17.21 19.47
N LYS A 216 13.60 -16.59 18.70
CA LYS A 216 13.37 -15.29 18.06
C LYS A 216 12.13 -15.32 17.17
N ASN A 217 12.01 -16.33 16.30
CA ASN A 217 10.91 -16.42 15.35
C ASN A 217 9.56 -16.61 16.07
N LYS A 218 9.50 -17.40 17.15
CA LYS A 218 8.29 -17.54 17.97
C LYS A 218 7.88 -16.24 18.66
N ALA A 219 8.86 -15.48 19.17
CA ALA A 219 8.59 -14.17 19.77
C ALA A 219 8.07 -13.17 18.74
N LEU A 220 8.70 -13.17 17.56
CA LEU A 220 8.32 -12.31 16.45
C LEU A 220 6.92 -12.66 15.91
N GLU A 221 6.59 -13.94 15.76
CA GLU A 221 5.24 -14.40 15.40
C GLU A 221 4.18 -13.96 16.41
N ARG A 222 4.46 -14.08 17.72
CA ARG A 222 3.55 -13.62 18.79
C ARG A 222 3.27 -12.12 18.71
N LEU A 223 4.30 -11.29 18.53
CA LEU A 223 4.17 -9.83 18.46
C LEU A 223 3.47 -9.38 17.17
N LYS A 224 3.80 -10.01 16.04
CA LYS A 224 3.08 -9.79 14.78
C LYS A 224 1.61 -10.16 14.89
N PHE A 225 1.31 -11.29 15.54
CA PHE A 225 -0.06 -11.70 15.79
C PHE A 225 -0.81 -10.65 16.62
N ASP A 226 -0.22 -10.15 17.72
CA ASP A 226 -0.86 -9.11 18.54
C ASP A 226 -1.22 -7.87 17.73
N GLU A 227 -0.26 -7.32 16.96
CA GLU A 227 -0.52 -6.13 16.14
C GLU A 227 -1.67 -6.38 15.17
N LEU A 228 -1.60 -7.45 14.38
CA LEU A 228 -2.62 -7.76 13.37
C LEU A 228 -3.97 -8.12 14.00
N PHE A 229 -3.98 -8.87 15.10
CA PHE A 229 -5.19 -9.30 15.80
C PHE A 229 -5.94 -8.13 16.39
N PHE A 230 -5.27 -7.23 17.13
CA PHE A 230 -5.95 -6.07 17.71
C PHE A 230 -6.44 -5.07 16.65
N ILE A 231 -5.74 -4.95 15.51
CA ILE A 231 -6.24 -4.19 14.36
C ILE A 231 -7.55 -4.81 13.84
N GLN A 232 -7.57 -6.14 13.59
CA GLN A 232 -8.78 -6.80 13.10
C GLN A 232 -9.92 -6.76 14.13
N LEU A 233 -9.63 -6.98 15.41
CA LEU A 233 -10.61 -6.95 16.49
C LEU A 233 -11.27 -5.57 16.61
N LYS A 234 -10.47 -4.50 16.51
CA LYS A 234 -10.98 -3.12 16.47
C LYS A 234 -11.91 -2.89 15.28
N ILE A 235 -11.49 -3.31 14.08
CA ILE A 235 -12.29 -3.17 12.85
C ILE A 235 -13.64 -3.88 12.98
N PHE A 236 -13.65 -5.12 13.50
CA PHE A 236 -14.91 -5.87 13.67
C PHE A 236 -15.80 -5.27 14.75
N ARG A 237 -15.23 -4.76 15.85
CA ARG A 237 -16.00 -4.04 16.87
C ARG A 237 -16.65 -2.79 16.30
N GLU A 238 -15.89 -1.95 15.58
CA GLU A 238 -16.43 -0.76 14.92
C GLU A 238 -17.53 -1.12 13.91
N LYS A 239 -17.40 -2.24 13.19
CA LYS A 239 -18.45 -2.76 12.29
C LYS A 239 -19.70 -3.20 13.04
N SER A 240 -19.54 -3.84 14.19
CA SER A 240 -20.67 -4.24 15.04
C SER A 240 -21.41 -3.01 15.56
N ASP A 241 -20.68 -2.02 16.07
CA ASP A 241 -21.23 -0.76 16.55
C ASP A 241 -21.96 -0.02 15.42
N GLN A 242 -21.40 0.02 14.20
CA GLN A 242 -22.04 0.65 13.04
C GLN A 242 -23.33 -0.05 12.61
N LYS A 243 -23.43 -1.38 12.70
CA LYS A 243 -24.68 -2.09 12.43
C LYS A 243 -25.78 -1.64 13.39
N GLU A 244 -25.47 -1.42 14.65
CA GLU A 244 -26.48 -0.94 15.60
C GLU A 244 -26.91 0.52 15.35
N VAL A 245 -25.97 1.38 14.96
CA VAL A 245 -26.24 2.82 14.80
C VAL A 245 -26.82 3.16 13.41
N HIS A 246 -26.37 2.51 12.33
CA HIS A 246 -26.71 2.86 10.94
C HIS A 246 -27.68 1.87 10.32
N LYS A 247 -28.97 2.03 10.63
CA LYS A 247 -30.04 1.31 9.94
C LYS A 247 -30.03 1.63 8.45
N GLY A 248 -30.11 0.58 7.64
CA GLY A 248 -30.17 0.68 6.18
C GLY A 248 -31.59 0.49 5.67
N ILE A 249 -31.72 0.62 4.35
CA ILE A 249 -32.96 0.33 3.64
C ILE A 249 -32.97 -1.18 3.35
N ILE A 250 -34.16 -1.79 3.25
CA ILE A 250 -34.28 -3.20 2.85
C ILE A 250 -34.84 -3.23 1.44
N PHE A 251 -34.10 -3.79 0.49
CA PHE A 251 -34.58 -4.03 -0.86
C PHE A 251 -34.95 -5.50 -1.05
N GLN A 252 -36.19 -5.75 -1.47
CA GLN A 252 -36.74 -7.11 -1.61
C GLN A 252 -37.24 -7.44 -3.02
N LYS A 253 -37.28 -6.45 -3.93
CA LYS A 253 -37.89 -6.61 -5.26
C LYS A 253 -36.81 -6.69 -6.33
N SER A 254 -36.70 -7.83 -6.99
CA SER A 254 -35.71 -8.10 -8.06
C SER A 254 -36.31 -8.17 -9.47
N HIS A 255 -37.59 -7.83 -9.67
CA HIS A 255 -38.28 -8.02 -10.96
C HIS A 255 -37.57 -7.35 -12.14
N LEU A 256 -37.07 -6.12 -11.98
CA LEU A 256 -36.29 -5.42 -13.02
C LEU A 256 -34.98 -6.12 -13.36
N VAL A 257 -34.35 -6.81 -12.39
CA VAL A 257 -33.14 -7.61 -12.64
C VAL A 257 -33.45 -8.82 -13.49
N HIS A 258 -34.55 -9.52 -13.18
CA HIS A 258 -35.01 -10.67 -13.99
C HIS A 258 -35.32 -10.22 -15.42
N GLU A 259 -36.09 -9.15 -15.59
CA GLU A 259 -36.41 -8.60 -16.91
C GLU A 259 -35.15 -8.19 -17.69
N PHE A 260 -34.24 -7.48 -17.04
CA PHE A 260 -32.98 -7.07 -17.65
C PHE A 260 -32.14 -8.27 -18.12
N TYR A 261 -32.01 -9.29 -17.27
CA TYR A 261 -31.19 -10.46 -17.56
C TYR A 261 -31.80 -11.37 -18.63
N GLU A 262 -33.13 -11.48 -18.69
CA GLU A 262 -33.80 -12.34 -19.68
C GLU A 262 -33.98 -11.68 -21.05
N LYS A 263 -34.24 -10.37 -21.08
CA LYS A 263 -34.71 -9.69 -22.31
C LYS A 263 -33.74 -8.68 -22.92
N HIS A 264 -32.81 -8.13 -22.12
CA HIS A 264 -32.08 -6.92 -22.53
C HIS A 264 -30.57 -7.02 -22.50
N ILE A 265 -30.00 -7.94 -21.70
CA ILE A 265 -28.54 -8.10 -21.63
C ILE A 265 -28.03 -8.91 -22.84
N PRO A 266 -27.08 -8.38 -23.63
CA PRO A 266 -26.61 -9.05 -24.85
C PRO A 266 -25.47 -10.07 -24.59
N PHE A 267 -25.09 -10.27 -23.33
CA PHE A 267 -23.98 -11.15 -22.94
C PHE A 267 -24.27 -11.84 -21.61
N GLU A 268 -23.58 -12.96 -21.37
CA GLU A 268 -23.66 -13.68 -20.11
C GLU A 268 -22.75 -13.04 -19.05
N LEU A 269 -23.28 -12.83 -17.84
CA LEU A 269 -22.45 -12.43 -16.69
C LEU A 269 -21.47 -13.54 -16.30
N THR A 270 -20.25 -13.15 -15.93
CA THR A 270 -19.21 -14.06 -15.42
C THR A 270 -19.59 -14.66 -14.07
N GLY A 271 -18.93 -15.74 -13.65
CA GLY A 271 -19.16 -16.36 -12.35
C GLY A 271 -18.85 -15.39 -11.21
N SER A 272 -17.71 -14.71 -11.31
CA SER A 272 -17.30 -13.64 -10.40
C SER A 272 -18.33 -12.50 -10.30
N GLN A 273 -18.88 -12.02 -11.42
CA GLN A 273 -19.93 -10.98 -11.39
C GLN A 273 -21.21 -11.47 -10.69
N LYS A 274 -21.67 -12.69 -10.99
CA LYS A 274 -22.85 -13.30 -10.35
C LYS A 274 -22.65 -13.46 -8.84
N GLN A 275 -21.46 -13.85 -8.40
CA GLN A 275 -21.12 -13.96 -6.98
C GLN A 275 -21.18 -12.60 -6.29
N VAL A 276 -20.52 -11.58 -6.85
CA VAL A 276 -20.53 -10.21 -6.30
C VAL A 276 -21.94 -9.65 -6.19
N ILE A 277 -22.80 -9.88 -7.20
CA ILE A 277 -24.20 -9.43 -7.15
C ILE A 277 -24.95 -10.10 -6.01
N LYS A 278 -24.71 -11.40 -5.74
CA LYS A 278 -25.32 -12.11 -4.60
C LYS A 278 -24.83 -11.58 -3.25
N GLU A 279 -23.54 -11.29 -3.12
CA GLU A 279 -22.97 -10.67 -1.93
C GLU A 279 -23.63 -9.30 -1.66
N ILE A 280 -23.69 -8.43 -2.67
CA ILE A 280 -24.36 -7.13 -2.58
C ILE A 280 -25.84 -7.30 -2.23
N TYR A 281 -26.55 -8.23 -2.88
CA TYR A 281 -27.96 -8.46 -2.62
C TYR A 281 -28.22 -8.89 -1.17
N SER A 282 -27.37 -9.74 -0.59
CA SER A 282 -27.45 -10.14 0.82
C SER A 282 -27.35 -8.92 1.74
N ASP A 283 -26.43 -7.99 1.47
CA ASP A 283 -26.28 -6.77 2.27
C ASP A 283 -27.49 -5.84 2.14
N LEU A 284 -28.01 -5.68 0.92
CA LEU A 284 -29.21 -4.89 0.65
C LEU A 284 -30.47 -5.44 1.34
N GLN A 285 -30.43 -6.70 1.79
CA GLN A 285 -31.50 -7.35 2.56
C GLN A 285 -31.26 -7.35 4.07
N SER A 286 -30.05 -6.98 4.52
CA SER A 286 -29.62 -7.15 5.91
C SER A 286 -30.32 -6.22 6.92
N GLY A 287 -30.92 -5.11 6.46
CA GLY A 287 -31.46 -4.05 7.32
C GLY A 287 -30.41 -3.06 7.83
N TYR A 288 -29.14 -3.25 7.47
CA TYR A 288 -28.03 -2.35 7.78
C TYR A 288 -27.57 -1.59 6.55
N GLN A 289 -26.98 -0.42 6.75
CA GLN A 289 -26.43 0.34 5.63
C GLN A 289 -25.22 -0.39 5.04
N MET A 290 -25.37 -0.91 3.82
CA MET A 290 -24.26 -1.42 3.02
C MET A 290 -23.25 -0.30 2.72
N ASN A 291 -21.98 -0.55 3.04
CA ASN A 291 -20.83 0.24 2.62
C ASN A 291 -19.76 -0.69 2.04
N ARG A 292 -19.74 -0.82 0.71
CA ARG A 292 -18.98 -1.88 0.03
C ARG A 292 -18.09 -1.34 -1.09
N LEU A 293 -16.86 -1.83 -1.14
CA LEU A 293 -15.89 -1.64 -2.22
C LEU A 293 -15.96 -2.79 -3.22
N LEU A 294 -16.42 -2.47 -4.43
CA LEU A 294 -16.35 -3.31 -5.61
C LEU A 294 -15.03 -3.05 -6.36
N GLN A 295 -14.12 -4.00 -6.30
CA GLN A 295 -12.87 -3.95 -7.05
C GLN A 295 -12.84 -5.01 -8.16
N GLY A 296 -12.10 -4.69 -9.21
CA GLY A 296 -11.86 -5.60 -10.32
C GLY A 296 -11.04 -4.89 -11.38
N ASP A 297 -10.43 -5.67 -12.26
CA ASP A 297 -9.56 -5.11 -13.30
C ASP A 297 -10.33 -4.16 -14.26
N VAL A 298 -9.62 -3.30 -14.97
CA VAL A 298 -10.21 -2.42 -16.00
C VAL A 298 -10.91 -3.30 -17.03
N GLY A 299 -12.21 -3.07 -17.24
CA GLY A 299 -13.02 -3.88 -18.18
C GLY A 299 -13.54 -5.20 -17.62
N SER A 300 -13.43 -5.47 -16.32
CA SER A 300 -14.08 -6.63 -15.67
C SER A 300 -15.61 -6.53 -15.56
N GLY A 301 -16.21 -5.44 -16.03
CA GLY A 301 -17.66 -5.21 -15.97
C GLY A 301 -18.19 -4.65 -14.64
N LYS A 302 -17.38 -3.89 -13.90
CA LYS A 302 -17.83 -3.22 -12.67
C LYS A 302 -19.11 -2.37 -12.87
N THR A 303 -19.17 -1.59 -13.94
CA THR A 303 -20.32 -0.73 -14.25
C THR A 303 -21.61 -1.53 -14.45
N ILE A 304 -21.57 -2.67 -15.16
CA ILE A 304 -22.76 -3.49 -15.36
C ILE A 304 -23.19 -4.17 -14.05
N THR A 305 -22.23 -4.62 -13.24
CA THR A 305 -22.51 -5.15 -11.91
C THR A 305 -23.19 -4.11 -11.01
N ALA A 306 -22.67 -2.88 -10.98
CA ALA A 306 -23.28 -1.78 -10.22
C ALA A 306 -24.68 -1.43 -10.74
N PHE A 307 -24.88 -1.40 -12.05
CA PHE A 307 -26.20 -1.16 -12.65
C PHE A 307 -27.22 -2.21 -12.25
N VAL A 308 -26.86 -3.50 -12.23
CA VAL A 308 -27.74 -4.57 -11.73
C VAL A 308 -28.13 -4.33 -10.27
N CYS A 309 -27.20 -3.88 -9.42
CA CYS A 309 -27.51 -3.52 -8.04
C CYS A 309 -28.44 -2.30 -7.95
N MET A 310 -28.32 -1.32 -8.85
CA MET A 310 -29.23 -0.18 -8.94
C MET A 310 -30.65 -0.61 -9.34
N LEU A 311 -30.80 -1.58 -10.24
CA LEU A 311 -32.11 -2.12 -10.62
C LEU A 311 -32.86 -2.75 -9.43
N ILE A 312 -32.13 -3.33 -8.46
CA ILE A 312 -32.72 -3.87 -7.22
C ILE A 312 -33.33 -2.73 -6.38
N ALA A 313 -32.59 -1.63 -6.20
CA ALA A 313 -33.07 -0.47 -5.47
C ALA A 313 -34.28 0.20 -6.17
N ILE A 314 -34.21 0.35 -7.50
CA ILE A 314 -35.29 0.92 -8.32
C ILE A 314 -36.53 0.03 -8.29
N GLY A 315 -36.35 -1.29 -8.40
CA GLY A 315 -37.44 -2.26 -8.29
C GLY A 315 -38.13 -2.22 -6.92
N SER A 316 -37.43 -1.78 -5.88
CA SER A 316 -37.97 -1.51 -4.54
C SER A 316 -38.55 -0.10 -4.36
N GLY A 317 -38.60 0.73 -5.41
CA GLY A 317 -39.23 2.06 -5.39
C GLY A 317 -38.31 3.18 -4.91
N PHE A 318 -36.99 2.99 -5.00
CA PHE A 318 -36.00 3.99 -4.61
C PHE A 318 -35.26 4.56 -5.82
N GLN A 319 -34.74 5.77 -5.66
CA GLN A 319 -33.88 6.44 -6.63
C GLN A 319 -32.42 6.03 -6.39
N THR A 320 -31.61 6.11 -7.44
CA THR A 320 -30.18 5.79 -7.38
C THR A 320 -29.33 6.86 -8.03
N THR A 321 -28.05 6.90 -7.68
CA THR A 321 -27.12 7.87 -8.26
C THR A 321 -25.77 7.26 -8.59
N ILE A 322 -25.11 7.78 -9.63
CA ILE A 322 -23.72 7.45 -9.98
C ILE A 322 -22.89 8.73 -9.95
N MET A 323 -21.90 8.76 -9.05
CA MET A 323 -20.95 9.85 -8.93
C MET A 323 -19.61 9.47 -9.57
N ALA A 324 -19.18 10.26 -10.55
CA ALA A 324 -17.94 10.09 -11.30
C ALA A 324 -17.01 11.30 -11.14
N PRO A 325 -15.67 11.14 -11.13
CA PRO A 325 -14.75 12.21 -10.74
C PRO A 325 -14.64 13.31 -11.79
N THR A 326 -15.00 13.03 -13.04
CA THR A 326 -14.90 13.96 -14.16
C THR A 326 -16.17 13.93 -15.00
N GLU A 327 -16.44 15.03 -15.71
CA GLU A 327 -17.61 15.15 -16.58
C GLU A 327 -17.60 14.09 -17.68
N ILE A 328 -16.42 13.79 -18.24
CA ILE A 328 -16.23 12.79 -19.28
C ILE A 328 -16.67 11.40 -18.80
N LEU A 329 -16.26 10.99 -17.60
CA LEU A 329 -16.68 9.72 -17.02
C LEU A 329 -18.19 9.69 -16.71
N ALA A 330 -18.75 10.80 -16.22
CA ALA A 330 -20.18 10.91 -15.98
C ALA A 330 -20.98 10.76 -17.29
N ILE A 331 -20.54 11.42 -18.37
CA ILE A 331 -21.14 11.29 -19.70
C ILE A 331 -21.07 9.84 -20.20
N GLN A 332 -19.95 9.15 -19.99
CA GLN A 332 -19.80 7.75 -20.40
C GLN A 332 -20.73 6.81 -19.65
N HIS A 333 -20.87 6.97 -18.34
CA HIS A 333 -21.84 6.20 -17.56
C HIS A 333 -23.26 6.50 -18.03
N TYR A 334 -23.59 7.77 -18.23
CA TYR A 334 -24.90 8.18 -18.76
C TYR A 334 -25.20 7.54 -20.12
N GLN A 335 -24.32 7.69 -21.11
CA GLN A 335 -24.50 7.13 -22.46
C GLN A 335 -24.56 5.60 -22.44
N GLY A 336 -23.65 4.96 -21.71
CA GLY A 336 -23.58 3.50 -21.65
C GLY A 336 -24.76 2.84 -20.93
N LEU A 337 -25.43 3.56 -20.03
CA LEU A 337 -26.60 3.06 -19.31
C LEU A 337 -27.93 3.51 -19.91
N SER A 338 -27.96 4.62 -20.66
CA SER A 338 -29.20 5.15 -21.23
C SER A 338 -29.90 4.14 -22.14
N GLU A 339 -29.16 3.42 -22.98
CA GLU A 339 -29.74 2.40 -23.86
C GLU A 339 -30.47 1.29 -23.07
N TYR A 340 -29.92 0.89 -21.92
CA TYR A 340 -30.55 -0.11 -21.05
C TYR A 340 -31.72 0.47 -20.26
N CYS A 341 -31.62 1.72 -19.82
CA CYS A 341 -32.69 2.42 -19.12
C CYS A 341 -33.91 2.60 -20.02
N ASP A 342 -33.72 3.01 -21.26
CA ASP A 342 -34.80 3.21 -22.24
C ASP A 342 -35.56 1.90 -22.51
N LYS A 343 -34.84 0.78 -22.64
CA LYS A 343 -35.43 -0.57 -22.82
C LYS A 343 -36.27 -1.02 -21.62
N LEU A 344 -35.91 -0.59 -20.41
CA LEU A 344 -36.61 -0.90 -19.16
C LEU A 344 -37.67 0.15 -18.78
N GLY A 345 -37.85 1.20 -19.59
CA GLY A 345 -38.75 2.31 -19.25
C GLY A 345 -38.30 3.14 -18.04
N LEU A 346 -37.00 3.17 -17.75
CA LEU A 346 -36.42 3.90 -16.62
C LEU A 346 -35.90 5.27 -17.05
N THR A 347 -36.09 6.26 -16.19
CA THR A 347 -35.62 7.63 -16.43
C THR A 347 -34.20 7.84 -15.89
N ILE A 348 -33.30 8.25 -16.78
CA ILE A 348 -31.91 8.61 -16.45
C ILE A 348 -31.60 10.05 -16.90
N ARG A 349 -30.88 10.80 -16.06
CA ARG A 349 -30.39 12.17 -16.36
C ARG A 349 -28.92 12.34 -15.99
N LEU A 350 -28.30 13.36 -16.59
CA LEU A 350 -26.92 13.76 -16.33
C LEU A 350 -26.88 15.19 -15.74
N ILE A 351 -26.18 15.36 -14.62
CA ILE A 351 -25.87 16.68 -14.03
C ILE A 351 -24.35 16.84 -13.87
N THR A 352 -23.83 17.86 -14.54
CA THR A 352 -22.41 18.28 -14.53
C THR A 352 -22.32 19.78 -14.28
N GLY A 353 -21.09 20.32 -14.12
CA GLY A 353 -20.87 21.76 -14.00
C GLY A 353 -21.23 22.52 -15.29
N SER A 354 -21.20 21.82 -16.43
CA SER A 354 -21.56 22.30 -17.76
C SER A 354 -23.07 22.22 -18.09
N THR A 355 -23.91 21.68 -17.22
CA THR A 355 -25.35 21.52 -17.48
C THR A 355 -26.07 22.88 -17.52
N LYS A 356 -26.93 23.10 -18.53
CA LYS A 356 -27.69 24.36 -18.68
C LYS A 356 -28.63 24.58 -17.50
N LYS A 357 -28.79 25.84 -17.08
CA LYS A 357 -29.65 26.21 -15.94
C LYS A 357 -31.12 25.80 -16.12
N SER A 358 -31.66 25.88 -17.34
CA SER A 358 -33.02 25.44 -17.66
C SER A 358 -33.21 23.95 -17.38
N ASP A 359 -32.28 23.15 -17.89
CA ASP A 359 -32.34 21.69 -17.84
C ASP A 359 -32.08 21.22 -16.42
N ARG A 360 -31.12 21.85 -15.72
CA ARG A 360 -30.84 21.59 -14.31
C ARG A 360 -32.09 21.79 -13.45
N LYS A 361 -32.84 22.88 -13.63
CA LYS A 361 -34.07 23.12 -12.87
C LYS A 361 -35.10 22.00 -13.09
N LYS A 362 -35.34 21.63 -14.35
CA LYS A 362 -36.24 20.53 -14.70
C LYS A 362 -35.81 19.21 -14.07
N TYR A 363 -34.51 18.88 -14.12
CA TYR A 363 -33.99 17.64 -13.54
C TYR A 363 -34.12 17.62 -12.02
N LEU A 364 -33.92 18.75 -11.34
CA LEU A 364 -34.14 18.84 -9.90
C LEU A 364 -35.61 18.66 -9.53
N ASP A 365 -36.54 19.20 -10.32
CA ASP A 365 -37.98 19.02 -10.11
C ASP A 365 -38.40 17.54 -10.33
N GLU A 366 -37.89 16.88 -11.38
CA GLU A 366 -38.05 15.43 -11.63
C GLU A 366 -37.46 14.57 -10.47
N LEU A 367 -36.38 15.03 -9.85
CA LEU A 367 -35.70 14.31 -8.76
C LEU A 367 -36.50 14.37 -7.45
N VAL A 368 -37.05 15.55 -7.14
CA VAL A 368 -37.86 15.79 -5.93
C VAL A 368 -39.24 15.15 -6.04
N SER A 369 -39.85 15.15 -7.23
CA SER A 369 -41.13 14.45 -7.47
C SER A 369 -40.99 12.93 -7.39
N GLY A 370 -39.80 12.39 -7.68
CA GLY A 370 -39.54 10.95 -7.71
C GLY A 370 -39.77 10.30 -9.07
N GLU A 371 -40.07 11.09 -10.11
CA GLU A 371 -40.20 10.61 -11.49
C GLU A 371 -38.85 10.13 -12.06
N MET A 372 -37.73 10.66 -11.56
CA MET A 372 -36.39 10.27 -11.96
C MET A 372 -35.90 9.01 -11.22
N ASN A 373 -35.48 7.97 -11.93
CA ASN A 373 -34.93 6.75 -11.31
C ASN A 373 -33.42 6.82 -11.07
N ILE A 374 -32.66 7.35 -12.04
CA ILE A 374 -31.20 7.38 -12.02
C ILE A 374 -30.69 8.79 -12.31
N LEU A 375 -29.82 9.29 -11.43
CA LEU A 375 -29.06 10.50 -11.68
C LEU A 375 -27.56 10.18 -11.82
N VAL A 376 -26.95 10.58 -12.91
CA VAL A 376 -25.50 10.47 -13.11
C VAL A 376 -24.89 11.86 -13.02
N GLY A 377 -23.73 12.00 -12.40
CA GLY A 377 -23.09 13.30 -12.31
C GLY A 377 -21.72 13.31 -11.65
N THR A 378 -21.19 14.52 -11.49
CA THR A 378 -19.90 14.76 -10.84
C THR A 378 -20.11 15.23 -9.39
N HIS A 379 -19.17 16.01 -8.87
CA HIS A 379 -19.30 16.71 -7.59
C HIS A 379 -20.54 17.61 -7.51
N ALA A 380 -21.21 17.92 -8.63
CA ALA A 380 -22.49 18.61 -8.63
C ALA A 380 -23.58 17.86 -7.84
N LEU A 381 -23.50 16.52 -7.72
CA LEU A 381 -24.50 15.70 -7.03
C LEU A 381 -24.58 15.95 -5.51
N ILE A 382 -23.49 16.43 -4.91
CA ILE A 382 -23.41 16.70 -3.47
C ILE A 382 -23.75 18.16 -3.11
N GLU A 383 -24.10 18.98 -4.09
CA GLU A 383 -24.55 20.36 -3.87
C GLU A 383 -25.91 20.39 -3.16
N ASN A 384 -26.17 21.42 -2.35
CA ASN A 384 -27.33 21.46 -1.46
C ASN A 384 -28.68 21.50 -2.20
N ASP A 385 -28.71 21.97 -3.44
CA ASP A 385 -29.90 22.04 -4.29
C ASP A 385 -30.34 20.67 -4.85
N VAL A 386 -29.42 19.69 -4.94
CA VAL A 386 -29.75 18.33 -5.38
C VAL A 386 -30.43 17.56 -4.25
N GLN A 387 -31.76 17.44 -4.30
CA GLN A 387 -32.57 16.77 -3.29
C GLN A 387 -33.31 15.58 -3.92
N PHE A 388 -33.09 14.40 -3.36
CA PHE A 388 -33.80 13.19 -3.77
C PHE A 388 -35.09 13.05 -2.98
N ASN A 389 -36.14 12.51 -3.61
CA ASN A 389 -37.33 12.07 -2.89
C ASN A 389 -36.96 10.88 -1.97
N ARG A 390 -36.34 9.84 -2.55
CA ARG A 390 -35.99 8.60 -1.84
C ARG A 390 -34.71 7.97 -2.40
N LEU A 391 -33.56 8.55 -2.08
CA LEU A 391 -32.27 7.94 -2.46
C LEU A 391 -32.06 6.64 -1.69
N GLY A 392 -31.88 5.53 -2.43
CA GLY A 392 -31.67 4.20 -1.88
C GLY A 392 -30.25 3.68 -2.02
N LEU A 393 -29.59 3.94 -3.15
CA LEU A 393 -28.24 3.47 -3.44
C LEU A 393 -27.42 4.55 -4.15
N ALA A 394 -26.23 4.81 -3.64
CA ALA A 394 -25.23 5.68 -4.28
C ALA A 394 -24.03 4.86 -4.75
N VAL A 395 -23.72 4.96 -6.03
CA VAL A 395 -22.54 4.34 -6.65
C VAL A 395 -21.48 5.41 -6.85
N ILE A 396 -20.25 5.17 -6.38
CA ILE A 396 -19.13 6.10 -6.52
C ILE A 396 -18.03 5.41 -7.33
N ASP A 397 -17.65 5.96 -8.49
CA ASP A 397 -16.60 5.41 -9.34
C ASP A 397 -15.26 6.13 -9.11
N GLU A 398 -14.14 5.40 -9.20
CA GLU A 398 -12.77 5.90 -8.96
C GLU A 398 -12.61 6.70 -7.65
N GLN A 399 -12.91 6.03 -6.54
CA GLN A 399 -13.03 6.64 -5.20
C GLN A 399 -11.85 7.49 -4.74
N HIS A 400 -10.63 7.18 -5.18
CA HIS A 400 -9.40 7.81 -4.70
C HIS A 400 -9.30 9.29 -5.08
N ARG A 401 -10.18 9.77 -5.98
CA ARG A 401 -10.27 11.19 -6.37
C ARG A 401 -11.25 11.99 -5.49
N PHE A 402 -12.04 11.33 -4.64
CA PHE A 402 -13.05 11.97 -3.81
C PHE A 402 -12.64 12.03 -2.34
N GLY A 403 -12.80 13.20 -1.74
CA GLY A 403 -12.50 13.39 -0.33
C GLY A 403 -13.55 12.72 0.56
N VAL A 404 -13.13 12.28 1.74
CA VAL A 404 -13.98 11.64 2.75
C VAL A 404 -15.24 12.49 3.05
N ALA A 405 -15.08 13.81 3.23
CA ALA A 405 -16.19 14.75 3.47
C ALA A 405 -17.24 14.86 2.35
N GLN A 406 -16.90 14.46 1.12
CA GLN A 406 -17.84 14.46 0.01
C GLN A 406 -18.78 13.26 0.07
N ARG A 407 -18.33 12.12 0.61
CA ARG A 407 -19.12 10.90 0.77
C ARG A 407 -20.18 11.04 1.86
N ALA A 408 -19.80 11.61 3.01
CA ALA A 408 -20.74 11.92 4.09
C ALA A 408 -21.92 12.81 3.65
N LYS A 409 -21.73 13.67 2.64
CA LYS A 409 -22.82 14.49 2.09
C LYS A 409 -23.87 13.67 1.34
N LEU A 410 -23.49 12.54 0.72
CA LEU A 410 -24.44 11.64 0.08
C LEU A 410 -25.31 10.91 1.11
N TRP A 411 -24.76 10.62 2.29
CA TRP A 411 -25.53 9.99 3.37
C TRP A 411 -26.67 10.90 3.83
N GLN A 412 -26.42 12.20 3.88
CA GLN A 412 -27.39 13.23 4.30
C GLN A 412 -28.45 13.54 3.22
N LYS A 413 -28.35 12.97 2.01
CA LYS A 413 -29.34 13.18 0.94
C LYS A 413 -30.66 12.46 1.18
N ASN A 414 -30.70 11.53 2.13
CA ASN A 414 -31.94 10.94 2.61
C ASN A 414 -32.08 11.25 4.10
N LYS A 415 -33.14 11.98 4.46
CA LYS A 415 -33.35 12.49 5.83
C LYS A 415 -33.85 11.41 6.80
N HIS A 416 -34.34 10.29 6.29
CA HIS A 416 -35.04 9.28 7.10
C HIS A 416 -34.18 8.04 7.34
N VAL A 417 -33.41 7.61 6.34
CA VAL A 417 -32.57 6.40 6.40
C VAL A 417 -31.31 6.63 5.58
N TYR A 418 -30.18 6.08 6.00
CA TYR A 418 -28.96 6.18 5.21
C TYR A 418 -29.05 5.36 3.92
N PRO A 419 -28.68 5.94 2.77
CA PRO A 419 -28.59 5.20 1.52
C PRO A 419 -27.42 4.20 1.58
N HIS A 420 -27.59 3.10 0.87
CA HIS A 420 -26.50 2.16 0.62
C HIS A 420 -25.42 2.82 -0.24
N VAL A 421 -24.16 2.47 -0.01
CA VAL A 421 -23.01 3.00 -0.74
C VAL A 421 -22.23 1.86 -1.37
N LEU A 422 -22.08 1.92 -2.69
CA LEU A 422 -21.25 1.03 -3.48
C LEU A 422 -20.12 1.83 -4.12
N VAL A 423 -18.90 1.53 -3.73
CA VAL A 423 -17.71 2.21 -4.22
C VAL A 423 -17.00 1.33 -5.23
N MET A 424 -16.57 1.87 -6.36
CA MET A 424 -15.85 1.13 -7.40
C MET A 424 -14.41 1.63 -7.54
N THR A 425 -13.50 0.69 -7.79
CA THR A 425 -12.10 1.00 -8.12
C THR A 425 -11.62 0.14 -9.28
N ALA A 426 -10.91 0.75 -10.22
CA ALA A 426 -10.24 0.04 -11.29
C ALA A 426 -8.86 -0.48 -10.89
N THR A 427 -8.20 0.15 -9.91
CA THR A 427 -6.96 -0.37 -9.34
C THR A 427 -7.27 -1.45 -8.32
N PRO A 428 -6.84 -2.70 -8.57
CA PRO A 428 -6.94 -3.75 -7.56
C PRO A 428 -6.15 -3.37 -6.33
N ILE A 429 -6.75 -3.54 -5.16
CA ILE A 429 -6.09 -3.33 -3.88
C ILE A 429 -5.64 -4.70 -3.36
N PRO A 430 -4.38 -4.85 -2.90
CA PRO A 430 -3.92 -6.09 -2.30
C PRO A 430 -4.84 -6.50 -1.16
N ARG A 431 -5.20 -7.79 -1.09
CA ARG A 431 -6.21 -8.27 -0.13
C ARG A 431 -5.81 -7.99 1.32
N THR A 432 -4.52 -8.12 1.65
CA THR A 432 -3.99 -7.85 3.00
C THR A 432 -4.15 -6.39 3.39
N LEU A 433 -3.96 -5.47 2.44
CA LEU A 433 -4.16 -4.04 2.62
C LEU A 433 -5.65 -3.67 2.71
N ALA A 434 -6.48 -4.29 1.88
CA ALA A 434 -7.93 -4.13 1.93
C ALA A 434 -8.53 -4.59 3.27
N MET A 435 -8.03 -5.69 3.84
CA MET A 435 -8.47 -6.25 5.13
C MET A 435 -8.11 -5.38 6.34
N THR A 436 -7.13 -4.48 6.22
CA THR A 436 -6.58 -3.70 7.34
C THR A 436 -6.89 -2.21 7.23
N LEU A 437 -6.58 -1.57 6.09
CA LEU A 437 -6.74 -0.12 5.91
C LEU A 437 -8.16 0.29 5.51
N TYR A 438 -8.86 -0.55 4.77
CA TYR A 438 -10.24 -0.32 4.32
C TYR A 438 -11.22 -1.17 5.15
N GLY A 439 -10.85 -1.42 6.41
CA GLY A 439 -11.54 -2.36 7.30
C GLY A 439 -13.02 -2.04 7.53
N ASP A 440 -13.43 -0.78 7.39
CA ASP A 440 -14.82 -0.30 7.45
C ASP A 440 -15.65 -0.74 6.25
N LEU A 441 -15.02 -0.89 5.08
CA LEU A 441 -15.67 -1.34 3.85
C LEU A 441 -15.73 -2.88 3.80
N GLU A 442 -16.83 -3.41 3.26
CA GLU A 442 -16.84 -4.78 2.75
C GLU A 442 -16.23 -4.81 1.35
N VAL A 443 -15.47 -5.85 1.00
CA VAL A 443 -14.73 -5.88 -0.26
C VAL A 443 -15.20 -7.03 -1.13
N SER A 444 -15.78 -6.72 -2.28
CA SER A 444 -16.15 -7.69 -3.31
C SER A 444 -15.20 -7.57 -4.50
N THR A 445 -14.80 -8.73 -5.05
CA THR A 445 -13.74 -8.80 -6.06
C THR A 445 -14.21 -9.52 -7.32
N ILE A 446 -14.16 -8.84 -8.48
CA ILE A 446 -14.39 -9.46 -9.79
C ILE A 446 -13.02 -9.85 -10.38
N ARG A 447 -12.74 -11.16 -10.45
CA ARG A 447 -11.49 -11.70 -11.03
C ARG A 447 -11.62 -12.08 -12.49
N GLU A 448 -12.77 -12.59 -12.90
CA GLU A 448 -12.99 -13.01 -14.29
C GLU A 448 -13.17 -11.80 -15.22
N LEU A 449 -12.50 -11.84 -16.37
CA LEU A 449 -12.75 -10.94 -17.49
C LEU A 449 -13.91 -11.50 -18.35
N PRO A 450 -14.73 -10.63 -18.97
CA PRO A 450 -15.78 -11.07 -19.88
C PRO A 450 -15.26 -11.93 -21.04
N LYS A 451 -16.06 -12.92 -21.49
CA LYS A 451 -15.73 -13.79 -22.63
C LYS A 451 -15.53 -12.94 -23.90
N GLY A 452 -14.50 -13.27 -24.69
CA GLY A 452 -14.19 -12.61 -25.97
C GLY A 452 -13.08 -11.55 -25.94
N ARG A 453 -12.61 -11.15 -24.75
CA ARG A 453 -11.49 -10.20 -24.64
C ARG A 453 -10.14 -10.90 -24.82
N LYS A 454 -9.33 -10.41 -25.76
CA LYS A 454 -7.96 -10.92 -25.97
C LYS A 454 -6.99 -10.25 -24.98
N PRO A 455 -6.05 -10.99 -24.38
CA PRO A 455 -5.06 -10.41 -23.48
C PRO A 455 -4.14 -9.45 -24.24
N ILE A 456 -3.76 -8.36 -23.58
CA ILE A 456 -2.89 -7.33 -24.17
C ILE A 456 -1.47 -7.86 -24.21
N LYS A 457 -0.86 -7.88 -25.41
CA LYS A 457 0.54 -8.27 -25.56
C LYS A 457 1.43 -7.13 -25.08
N THR A 458 2.08 -7.33 -23.94
CA THR A 458 2.96 -6.33 -23.34
C THR A 458 4.42 -6.64 -23.67
N SER A 459 5.17 -5.63 -24.13
CA SER A 459 6.59 -5.79 -24.47
C SER A 459 7.41 -4.62 -23.95
N HIS A 460 8.65 -4.90 -23.56
CA HIS A 460 9.63 -3.89 -23.15
C HIS A 460 10.65 -3.67 -24.28
N LEU A 461 10.82 -2.41 -24.68
CA LEU A 461 11.78 -1.99 -25.69
C LEU A 461 12.69 -0.88 -25.14
N TYR A 462 13.90 -0.83 -25.67
CA TYR A 462 14.83 0.26 -25.40
C TYR A 462 14.71 1.35 -26.45
N ASP A 463 15.14 2.57 -26.13
CA ASP A 463 15.21 3.70 -27.07
C ASP A 463 15.92 3.37 -28.40
N SER A 464 16.90 2.47 -28.38
CA SER A 464 17.59 2.01 -29.59
C SER A 464 16.68 1.29 -30.60
N SER A 465 15.51 0.83 -30.17
CA SER A 465 14.52 0.13 -31.01
C SER A 465 13.44 1.05 -31.56
N ARG A 466 13.56 2.38 -31.41
CA ARG A 466 12.55 3.37 -31.79
C ARG A 466 12.12 3.29 -33.26
N LEU A 467 13.06 3.08 -34.19
CA LEU A 467 12.73 2.91 -35.61
C LEU A 467 11.85 1.68 -35.87
N LYS A 468 12.10 0.57 -35.17
CA LYS A 468 11.27 -0.65 -35.27
C LYS A 468 9.87 -0.40 -34.72
N LEU A 469 9.77 0.35 -33.62
CA LEU A 469 8.49 0.77 -33.05
C LEU A 469 7.70 1.62 -34.04
N PHE A 470 8.32 2.60 -34.69
CA PHE A 470 7.62 3.44 -35.67
C PHE A 470 7.11 2.64 -36.87
N GLY A 471 7.89 1.68 -37.38
CA GLY A 471 7.40 0.76 -38.42
C GLY A 471 6.26 -0.15 -37.95
N PHE A 472 6.19 -0.49 -36.66
CA PHE A 472 5.05 -1.21 -36.10
C PHE A 472 3.80 -0.31 -35.99
N ILE A 473 3.95 0.91 -35.47
CA ILE A 473 2.88 1.91 -35.38
C ILE A 473 2.27 2.20 -36.75
N GLN A 474 3.10 2.39 -37.78
CA GLN A 474 2.61 2.63 -39.14
C GLN A 474 1.71 1.50 -39.64
N ARG A 475 2.14 0.24 -39.49
CA ARG A 475 1.34 -0.92 -39.89
C ARG A 475 0.00 -1.00 -39.17
N GLU A 476 -0.04 -0.69 -37.88
CA GLU A 476 -1.29 -0.67 -37.11
C GLU A 476 -2.23 0.44 -37.57
N ILE A 477 -1.69 1.62 -37.92
CA ILE A 477 -2.47 2.74 -38.49
C ILE A 477 -2.99 2.40 -39.89
N ASP A 478 -2.19 1.71 -40.71
CA ASP A 478 -2.60 1.27 -42.05
C ASP A 478 -3.75 0.25 -41.98
N LEU A 479 -3.87 -0.50 -40.89
CA LEU A 479 -5.02 -1.35 -40.56
C LEU A 479 -6.24 -0.56 -40.04
N GLY A 480 -6.18 0.77 -40.02
CA GLY A 480 -7.25 1.66 -39.56
C GLY A 480 -7.29 1.93 -38.06
N ARG A 481 -6.33 1.41 -37.29
CA ARG A 481 -6.31 1.46 -35.83
C ARG A 481 -5.72 2.77 -35.30
N GLN A 482 -5.92 3.01 -34.01
CA GLN A 482 -5.44 4.22 -33.33
C GLN A 482 -4.42 3.89 -32.24
N VAL A 483 -3.54 4.86 -31.96
CA VAL A 483 -2.37 4.69 -31.09
C VAL A 483 -2.32 5.77 -30.01
N TYR A 484 -2.08 5.35 -28.77
CA TYR A 484 -1.74 6.21 -27.66
C TYR A 484 -0.23 6.26 -27.45
N ILE A 485 0.34 7.45 -27.25
CA ILE A 485 1.74 7.67 -26.87
C ILE A 485 1.76 8.54 -25.62
N VAL A 486 2.17 7.97 -24.49
CA VAL A 486 2.08 8.59 -23.17
C VAL A 486 3.45 8.93 -22.63
N TYR A 487 3.64 10.18 -22.21
CA TYR A 487 4.85 10.70 -21.57
C TYR A 487 4.60 10.94 -20.07
N PRO A 488 5.60 10.70 -19.20
CA PRO A 488 5.46 10.95 -17.77
C PRO A 488 5.40 12.46 -17.47
N LEU A 489 4.66 12.82 -16.43
CA LEU A 489 4.74 14.12 -15.76
C LEU A 489 5.73 13.99 -14.58
N ILE A 490 6.63 14.94 -14.41
CA ILE A 490 7.53 15.06 -13.26
C ILE A 490 7.00 16.19 -12.38
N GLU A 491 6.32 15.83 -11.30
CA GLU A 491 5.66 16.77 -10.38
C GLU A 491 6.60 17.87 -9.82
N GLU A 492 7.92 17.64 -9.82
CA GLU A 492 8.93 18.58 -9.32
C GLU A 492 9.30 19.70 -10.31
N SER A 493 8.92 19.61 -11.60
CA SER A 493 9.32 20.62 -12.61
C SER A 493 8.34 20.75 -13.78
N SER A 494 7.25 21.49 -13.56
CA SER A 494 6.22 21.69 -14.57
C SER A 494 6.70 22.32 -15.90
N THR A 495 7.87 22.97 -15.94
CA THR A 495 8.49 23.52 -17.16
C THR A 495 9.20 22.48 -18.01
N LEU A 496 9.85 21.48 -17.41
CA LEU A 496 10.55 20.41 -18.12
C LEU A 496 9.56 19.41 -18.75
N ASP A 497 8.44 19.13 -18.09
CA ASP A 497 7.43 18.18 -18.58
C ASP A 497 6.75 18.62 -19.87
N TYR A 498 6.43 19.91 -19.95
CA TYR A 498 5.82 20.48 -21.15
C TYR A 498 6.80 20.40 -22.32
N LYS A 499 8.10 20.59 -22.06
CA LYS A 499 9.13 20.47 -23.07
C LYS A 499 9.28 19.03 -23.56
N ASP A 500 9.35 18.05 -22.65
CA ASP A 500 9.46 16.63 -23.02
C ASP A 500 8.26 16.16 -23.87
N LEU A 501 7.03 16.57 -23.52
CA LEU A 501 5.85 16.26 -24.32
C LEU A 501 5.87 16.94 -25.70
N MET A 502 6.22 18.23 -25.76
CA MET A 502 6.24 18.99 -27.01
C MET A 502 7.36 18.49 -27.94
N ASP A 503 8.55 18.21 -27.40
CA ASP A 503 9.65 17.58 -28.13
C ASP A 503 9.23 16.20 -28.66
N GLY A 504 8.49 15.44 -27.84
CA GLY A 504 7.88 14.17 -28.22
C GLY A 504 6.85 14.32 -29.35
N TYR A 505 5.95 15.30 -29.26
CA TYR A 505 4.94 15.61 -30.26
C TYR A 505 5.58 16.01 -31.60
N GLU A 506 6.59 16.89 -31.57
CA GLU A 506 7.33 17.27 -32.77
C GLU A 506 8.04 16.08 -33.41
N SER A 507 8.66 15.21 -32.60
CA SER A 507 9.32 13.99 -33.08
C SER A 507 8.34 13.06 -33.79
N ILE A 508 7.16 12.84 -33.21
CA ILE A 508 6.09 12.03 -33.82
C ILE A 508 5.53 12.70 -35.07
N SER A 509 5.35 14.03 -35.07
CA SER A 509 4.89 14.78 -36.25
C SER A 509 5.87 14.66 -37.43
N ARG A 510 7.18 14.72 -37.16
CA ARG A 510 8.21 14.50 -38.19
C ARG A 510 8.24 13.05 -38.69
N ALA A 511 8.03 12.08 -37.80
CA ALA A 511 8.01 10.66 -38.16
C ALA A 511 6.76 10.25 -38.95
N PHE A 512 5.61 10.89 -38.69
CA PHE A 512 4.31 10.58 -39.28
C PHE A 512 3.65 11.81 -39.92
N PRO A 513 4.25 12.43 -40.96
CA PRO A 513 3.82 13.72 -41.48
C PRO A 513 2.43 13.71 -42.14
N LYS A 514 1.95 12.53 -42.56
CA LYS A 514 0.63 12.35 -43.21
C LYS A 514 -0.45 11.87 -42.25
N VAL A 515 -0.12 11.64 -40.97
CA VAL A 515 -1.03 11.07 -39.99
C VAL A 515 -1.61 12.18 -39.12
N PRO A 516 -2.94 12.30 -39.01
CA PRO A 516 -3.55 13.26 -38.11
C PRO A 516 -3.21 12.96 -36.64
N LEU A 517 -2.55 13.92 -35.98
CA LEU A 517 -2.18 13.84 -34.57
C LEU A 517 -3.16 14.62 -33.70
N SER A 518 -3.29 14.17 -32.45
CA SER A 518 -3.94 14.87 -31.34
C SER A 518 -2.96 14.99 -30.17
N ILE A 519 -3.10 16.03 -29.36
CA ILE A 519 -2.30 16.27 -28.17
C ILE A 519 -3.19 16.47 -26.94
N LEU A 520 -2.80 15.89 -25.81
CA LEU A 520 -3.54 16.06 -24.55
C LEU A 520 -2.64 16.19 -23.34
N HIS A 521 -2.73 17.31 -22.62
CA HIS A 521 -1.93 17.55 -21.42
C HIS A 521 -2.66 18.35 -20.34
N GLY A 522 -2.17 18.26 -19.10
CA GLY A 522 -2.84 18.80 -17.90
C GLY A 522 -3.15 20.30 -17.97
N ARG A 523 -2.28 21.08 -18.62
CA ARG A 523 -2.41 22.54 -18.76
C ARG A 523 -3.44 23.02 -19.81
N MET A 524 -3.97 22.14 -20.66
CA MET A 524 -5.00 22.53 -21.64
C MET A 524 -6.29 22.94 -20.93
N LYS A 525 -7.03 23.90 -21.48
CA LYS A 525 -8.37 24.24 -20.99
C LYS A 525 -9.29 23.03 -21.17
N ALA A 526 -10.28 22.86 -20.29
CA ALA A 526 -11.20 21.72 -20.32
C ALA A 526 -11.86 21.56 -21.71
N LYS A 527 -12.36 22.66 -22.29
CA LYS A 527 -12.96 22.66 -23.64
C LYS A 527 -12.01 22.14 -24.73
N ASP A 528 -10.73 22.49 -24.66
CA ASP A 528 -9.74 22.07 -25.64
C ASP A 528 -9.40 20.58 -25.49
N LYS A 529 -9.33 20.08 -24.24
CA LYS A 529 -9.17 18.64 -23.96
C LYS A 529 -10.33 17.83 -24.49
N ASP A 530 -11.56 18.30 -24.24
CA ASP A 530 -12.78 17.62 -24.68
C ASP A 530 -12.84 17.58 -26.21
N PHE A 531 -12.48 18.67 -26.88
CA PHE A 531 -12.41 18.75 -28.34
C PHE A 531 -11.39 17.76 -28.93
N GLU A 532 -10.15 17.76 -28.44
CA GLU A 532 -9.10 16.85 -28.93
C GLU A 532 -9.43 15.38 -28.64
N MET A 533 -10.01 15.11 -27.48
CA MET A 533 -10.46 13.77 -27.12
C MET A 533 -11.59 13.29 -28.04
N ASP A 534 -12.59 14.13 -28.30
CA ASP A 534 -13.71 13.79 -29.17
C ASP A 534 -13.25 13.57 -30.63
N ARG A 535 -12.31 14.38 -31.11
CA ARG A 535 -11.65 14.19 -32.41
C ARG A 535 -10.96 12.82 -32.50
N PHE A 536 -10.30 12.38 -31.42
CA PHE A 536 -9.70 11.06 -31.37
C PHE A 536 -10.76 9.95 -31.26
N VAL A 537 -11.81 10.10 -30.45
CA VAL A 537 -12.91 9.12 -30.37
C VAL A 537 -13.61 8.92 -31.72
N ARG A 538 -13.82 10.00 -32.49
CA ARG A 538 -14.39 9.97 -33.86
C ARG A 538 -13.44 9.38 -34.92
N GLY A 539 -12.19 9.09 -34.57
CA GLY A 539 -11.20 8.52 -35.48
C GLY A 539 -10.56 9.51 -36.45
N GLU A 540 -10.82 10.82 -36.27
CA GLU A 540 -10.25 11.91 -37.08
C GLU A 540 -8.76 12.12 -36.76
N ALA A 541 -8.34 11.79 -35.53
CA ALA A 541 -6.95 11.67 -35.13
C ALA A 541 -6.56 10.20 -34.96
N LYS A 542 -5.42 9.78 -35.54
CA LYS A 542 -4.95 8.38 -35.47
C LYS A 542 -3.94 8.15 -34.35
N ILE A 543 -3.17 9.16 -33.98
CA ILE A 543 -2.22 9.10 -32.87
C ILE A 543 -2.57 10.20 -31.86
N MET A 544 -2.69 9.83 -30.59
CA MET A 544 -2.81 10.78 -29.48
C MET A 544 -1.52 10.77 -28.65
N VAL A 545 -0.88 11.93 -28.58
CA VAL A 545 0.29 12.17 -27.73
C VAL A 545 -0.16 12.86 -26.45
N ALA A 546 0.09 12.24 -25.30
CA ALA A 546 -0.44 12.78 -24.06
C ALA A 546 0.45 12.55 -22.84
N THR A 547 0.09 13.22 -21.74
CA THR A 547 0.65 12.93 -20.41
C THR A 547 -0.26 11.96 -19.62
N THR A 548 0.01 11.74 -18.33
CA THR A 548 -0.81 10.90 -17.42
C THR A 548 -2.29 11.31 -17.33
N VAL A 549 -2.72 12.41 -17.96
CA VAL A 549 -4.12 12.85 -17.98
C VAL A 549 -5.06 11.86 -18.68
N ILE A 550 -4.54 10.97 -19.56
CA ILE A 550 -5.32 9.86 -20.13
C ILE A 550 -5.76 8.85 -19.06
N GLU A 551 -5.21 8.89 -17.84
CA GLU A 551 -5.73 8.11 -16.71
C GLU A 551 -7.24 8.31 -16.49
N VAL A 552 -7.85 9.39 -17.01
CA VAL A 552 -9.29 9.63 -16.91
C VAL A 552 -10.07 8.93 -18.03
N GLY A 553 -10.56 7.73 -17.74
CA GLY A 553 -11.85 7.22 -18.19
C GLY A 553 -12.08 6.79 -19.65
N VAL A 554 -11.50 7.44 -20.66
CA VAL A 554 -12.08 7.36 -22.02
C VAL A 554 -11.99 5.98 -22.67
N ASN A 555 -13.12 5.52 -23.20
CA ASN A 555 -13.25 4.30 -23.99
C ASN A 555 -13.06 4.60 -25.47
N VAL A 556 -11.96 4.12 -26.07
CA VAL A 556 -11.77 4.15 -27.53
C VAL A 556 -11.57 2.72 -28.03
N PRO A 557 -12.62 2.03 -28.51
CA PRO A 557 -12.55 0.64 -28.92
C PRO A 557 -11.52 0.36 -30.02
N ASN A 558 -11.31 1.32 -30.92
CA ASN A 558 -10.39 1.24 -32.06
C ASN A 558 -8.92 1.55 -31.69
N ALA A 559 -8.64 1.96 -30.44
CA ALA A 559 -7.28 2.16 -29.97
C ALA A 559 -6.66 0.82 -29.55
N SER A 560 -5.78 0.27 -30.40
CA SER A 560 -5.17 -1.04 -30.21
C SER A 560 -3.75 -0.98 -29.63
N VAL A 561 -3.04 0.14 -29.78
CA VAL A 561 -1.63 0.27 -29.36
C VAL A 561 -1.47 1.33 -28.28
N MET A 562 -0.84 0.96 -27.17
CA MET A 562 -0.40 1.85 -26.11
C MET A 562 1.13 1.88 -26.08
N VAL A 563 1.73 3.05 -26.22
CA VAL A 563 3.17 3.29 -26.07
C VAL A 563 3.38 4.17 -24.85
N ILE A 564 4.20 3.71 -23.91
CA ILE A 564 4.56 4.46 -22.70
C ILE A 564 6.04 4.80 -22.78
N GLU A 565 6.34 6.08 -22.96
CA GLU A 565 7.71 6.63 -23.02
C GLU A 565 8.28 6.79 -21.62
N ASN A 566 9.59 6.58 -21.45
CA ASN A 566 10.27 6.64 -20.15
C ASN A 566 9.51 5.86 -19.05
N ALA A 567 9.08 4.64 -19.36
CA ALA A 567 8.21 3.84 -18.52
C ALA A 567 8.76 3.60 -17.10
N GLU A 568 10.09 3.69 -16.91
CA GLU A 568 10.73 3.59 -15.59
C GLU A 568 10.32 4.68 -14.59
N ARG A 569 9.76 5.80 -15.08
CA ARG A 569 9.31 6.92 -14.26
C ARG A 569 7.89 6.75 -13.70
N PHE A 570 7.11 5.81 -14.24
CA PHE A 570 5.74 5.59 -13.78
C PHE A 570 5.68 4.59 -12.63
N GLY A 571 4.70 4.76 -11.73
CA GLY A 571 4.32 3.73 -10.77
C GLY A 571 3.76 2.48 -11.44
N LEU A 572 3.86 1.32 -10.79
CA LEU A 572 3.39 0.06 -11.37
C LEU A 572 1.86 0.08 -11.59
N SER A 573 1.12 0.64 -10.64
CA SER A 573 -0.33 0.85 -10.75
C SER A 573 -0.73 1.76 -11.91
N GLN A 574 0.03 2.84 -12.15
CA GLN A 574 -0.20 3.76 -13.28
C GLN A 574 0.04 3.05 -14.62
N LEU A 575 1.14 2.28 -14.74
CA LEU A 575 1.43 1.49 -15.93
C LEU A 575 0.28 0.51 -16.24
N HIS A 576 -0.29 -0.12 -15.21
CA HIS A 576 -1.43 -1.02 -15.36
C HIS A 576 -2.70 -0.31 -15.82
N GLN A 577 -3.01 0.86 -15.23
CA GLN A 577 -4.15 1.67 -15.68
C GLN A 577 -4.00 2.10 -17.14
N LEU A 578 -2.81 2.57 -17.53
CA LEU A 578 -2.51 2.96 -18.91
C LEU A 578 -2.63 1.77 -19.87
N ARG A 579 -2.09 0.60 -19.50
CA ARG A 579 -2.27 -0.64 -20.27
C ARG A 579 -3.76 -0.96 -20.46
N GLY A 580 -4.58 -0.80 -19.43
CA GLY A 580 -6.02 -1.05 -19.49
C GLY A 580 -6.84 -0.09 -20.38
N ARG A 581 -6.22 0.98 -20.91
CA ARG A 581 -6.87 1.92 -21.85
C ARG A 581 -7.02 1.33 -23.25
N VAL A 582 -6.25 0.30 -23.61
CA VAL A 582 -6.36 -0.44 -24.87
C VAL A 582 -6.98 -1.83 -24.65
N GLY A 583 -7.35 -2.54 -25.72
CA GLY A 583 -7.94 -3.87 -25.60
C GLY A 583 -9.41 -3.87 -25.21
N ARG A 584 -10.16 -2.87 -25.67
CA ARG A 584 -11.62 -2.77 -25.50
C ARG A 584 -12.40 -3.27 -26.72
N GLY A 585 -11.78 -3.35 -27.89
CA GLY A 585 -12.33 -4.00 -29.09
C GLY A 585 -12.02 -5.51 -29.19
N ALA A 586 -12.48 -6.14 -30.26
CA ALA A 586 -12.21 -7.55 -30.57
C ALA A 586 -10.78 -7.81 -31.11
N ASP A 587 -10.10 -6.74 -31.51
CA ASP A 587 -8.75 -6.77 -32.06
C ASP A 587 -7.68 -7.06 -31.01
N GLN A 588 -6.58 -7.67 -31.46
CA GLN A 588 -5.40 -7.84 -30.62
C GLN A 588 -4.81 -6.48 -30.28
N SER A 589 -4.66 -6.19 -28.99
CA SER A 589 -4.04 -4.95 -28.52
C SER A 589 -2.65 -5.17 -27.96
N TYR A 590 -1.85 -4.11 -27.96
CA TYR A 590 -0.43 -4.11 -27.64
C TYR A 590 -0.10 -2.99 -26.65
N CYS A 591 0.75 -3.29 -25.67
CA CYS A 591 1.31 -2.31 -24.74
C CYS A 591 2.84 -2.35 -24.83
N ILE A 592 3.46 -1.21 -25.11
CA ILE A 592 4.88 -1.10 -25.40
C ILE A 592 5.49 -0.14 -24.38
N LEU A 593 6.35 -0.68 -23.53
CA LEU A 593 7.07 0.06 -22.49
C LEU A 593 8.43 0.45 -23.05
N MET A 594 8.68 1.75 -23.22
CA MET A 594 9.94 2.29 -23.70
C MET A 594 10.79 2.76 -22.51
N THR A 595 12.04 2.30 -22.42
CA THR A 595 12.98 2.76 -21.40
C THR A 595 14.37 3.06 -21.95
N LYS A 596 15.15 3.83 -21.20
CA LYS A 596 16.60 3.94 -21.40
C LYS A 596 17.30 2.60 -21.10
N LYS A 597 18.53 2.43 -21.62
CA LYS A 597 19.35 1.23 -21.32
C LYS A 597 19.77 1.13 -19.84
N LYS A 598 20.01 2.27 -19.19
CA LYS A 598 20.42 2.35 -17.79
C LYS A 598 19.23 2.72 -16.92
N ILE A 599 18.68 1.74 -16.21
CA ILE A 599 17.58 1.89 -15.24
C ILE A 599 17.97 1.22 -13.91
N SER A 600 17.37 1.66 -12.80
CA SER A 600 17.61 1.09 -11.46
C SER A 600 17.14 -0.36 -11.36
N LYS A 601 17.61 -1.09 -10.34
CA LYS A 601 17.19 -2.49 -10.08
C LYS A 601 15.67 -2.57 -9.83
N GLU A 602 15.13 -1.64 -9.07
CA GLU A 602 13.68 -1.51 -8.79
C GLU A 602 12.88 -1.21 -10.05
N ALA A 603 13.32 -0.26 -10.88
CA ALA A 603 12.66 0.03 -12.15
C ALA A 603 12.65 -1.20 -13.08
N ARG A 604 13.75 -1.96 -13.13
CA ARG A 604 13.81 -3.20 -13.92
C ARG A 604 12.83 -4.25 -13.40
N ALA A 605 12.70 -4.40 -12.08
CA ALA A 605 11.73 -5.31 -11.47
C ALA A 605 10.29 -4.91 -11.81
N ARG A 606 9.95 -3.62 -11.71
CA ARG A 606 8.62 -3.09 -12.08
C ARG A 606 8.26 -3.35 -13.54
N ILE A 607 9.16 -3.00 -14.47
CA ILE A 607 8.94 -3.22 -15.91
C ILE A 607 8.84 -4.71 -16.23
N GLY A 608 9.69 -5.55 -15.61
CA GLY A 608 9.62 -7.01 -15.75
C GLY A 608 8.27 -7.57 -15.29
N CYS A 609 7.74 -7.09 -14.16
CA CYS A 609 6.42 -7.47 -13.66
C CYS A 609 5.30 -7.14 -14.65
N MET A 610 5.28 -5.91 -15.20
CA MET A 610 4.28 -5.49 -16.20
C MET A 610 4.28 -6.35 -17.47
N VAL A 611 5.44 -6.87 -17.87
CA VAL A 611 5.58 -7.76 -19.03
C VAL A 611 5.15 -9.19 -18.69
N ALA A 612 5.45 -9.66 -17.47
CA ALA A 612 5.22 -11.03 -17.06
C ALA A 612 3.75 -11.39 -16.83
N THR A 613 2.96 -10.47 -16.27
CA THR A 613 1.56 -10.74 -15.91
C THR A 613 0.60 -9.67 -16.42
N THR A 614 -0.60 -10.10 -16.80
CA THR A 614 -1.73 -9.22 -17.10
C THR A 614 -2.69 -9.06 -15.91
N ASP A 615 -2.53 -9.85 -14.85
CA ASP A 615 -3.42 -9.81 -13.69
C ASP A 615 -3.12 -8.58 -12.83
N GLY A 616 -4.08 -7.66 -12.75
CA GLY A 616 -3.97 -6.46 -11.94
C GLY A 616 -3.80 -6.73 -10.43
N PHE A 617 -4.25 -7.87 -9.90
CA PHE A 617 -4.08 -8.23 -8.49
C PHE A 617 -2.63 -8.63 -8.19
N GLU A 618 -2.02 -9.45 -9.03
CA GLU A 618 -0.61 -9.80 -8.92
C GLU A 618 0.28 -8.55 -9.03
N ILE A 619 -0.09 -7.64 -9.92
CA ILE A 619 0.59 -6.35 -10.07
C ILE A 619 0.48 -5.52 -8.79
N ALA A 620 -0.71 -5.43 -8.20
CA ALA A 620 -0.90 -4.68 -6.97
C ALA A 620 -0.12 -5.26 -5.79
N GLU A 621 -0.05 -6.60 -5.67
CA GLU A 621 0.77 -7.27 -4.66
C GLU A 621 2.27 -6.97 -4.86
N LYS A 622 2.76 -7.03 -6.11
CA LYS A 622 4.14 -6.67 -6.43
C LYS A 622 4.45 -5.19 -6.24
N ASP A 623 3.49 -4.28 -6.48
CA ASP A 623 3.67 -2.85 -6.19
C ASP A 623 3.83 -2.62 -4.69
N LEU A 624 3.03 -3.30 -3.86
CA LEU A 624 3.14 -3.25 -2.41
C LEU A 624 4.48 -3.83 -1.91
N GLU A 625 4.95 -4.94 -2.47
CA GLU A 625 6.26 -5.51 -2.15
C GLU A 625 7.41 -4.55 -2.50
N LEU A 626 7.33 -3.85 -3.64
CA LEU A 626 8.39 -2.99 -4.13
C LEU A 626 8.43 -1.61 -3.46
N ARG A 627 7.27 -1.06 -3.09
CA ARG A 627 7.14 0.26 -2.45
C ARG A 627 7.09 0.20 -0.92
N GLY A 628 6.66 -0.91 -0.36
CA GLY A 628 6.25 -1.01 1.03
C GLY A 628 4.88 -0.33 1.29
N PRO A 629 4.23 -0.62 2.43
CA PRO A 629 2.88 -0.14 2.72
C PRO A 629 2.75 1.38 2.92
N GLY A 630 3.85 2.09 3.23
CA GLY A 630 3.83 3.51 3.59
C GLY A 630 3.64 4.48 2.42
N ASP A 631 4.03 4.11 1.20
CA ASP A 631 4.13 5.04 0.05
C ASP A 631 2.89 5.02 -0.88
N LEU A 632 2.02 4.01 -0.73
CA LEU A 632 0.80 3.87 -1.55
C LEU A 632 -0.27 4.93 -1.26
N MET A 633 -0.18 5.64 -0.13
CA MET A 633 -1.24 6.54 0.35
C MET A 633 -0.96 8.03 0.10
N GLY A 634 0.15 8.39 -0.53
CA GLY A 634 0.54 9.79 -0.70
C GLY A 634 1.06 10.39 0.61
N THR A 635 2.11 11.20 0.49
CA THR A 635 3.01 11.67 1.53
C THR A 635 2.42 12.66 2.56
N GLN A 636 1.11 12.60 2.86
CA GLN A 636 0.49 13.37 3.95
C GLN A 636 -0.55 12.60 4.80
N GLN A 637 -0.85 11.32 4.51
CA GLN A 637 -1.81 10.52 5.29
C GLN A 637 -1.15 9.41 6.15
N SER A 638 0.16 9.54 6.40
CA SER A 638 1.05 8.55 7.01
C SER A 638 0.88 8.35 8.53
N GLY A 639 -0.36 8.32 9.03
CA GLY A 639 -0.67 8.02 10.43
C GLY A 639 -1.47 6.72 10.65
N LEU A 640 -1.76 5.96 9.59
CA LEU A 640 -2.88 5.03 9.60
C LEU A 640 -2.58 3.61 10.11
N LEU A 641 -1.35 3.12 9.97
CA LEU A 641 -0.89 1.83 10.48
C LEU A 641 0.62 1.89 10.78
N ASP A 642 1.00 2.36 11.97
CA ASP A 642 2.38 2.28 12.46
C ASP A 642 2.64 0.85 13.01
N LEU A 643 2.69 -0.13 12.09
CA LEU A 643 3.06 -1.50 12.44
C LEU A 643 4.53 -1.52 12.84
N LYS A 644 4.84 -1.93 14.08
CA LYS A 644 6.22 -1.94 14.58
C LYS A 644 6.95 -3.21 14.19
N VAL A 645 6.22 -4.33 14.03
CA VAL A 645 6.82 -5.65 13.76
C VAL A 645 6.18 -6.35 12.57
N ALA A 646 4.86 -6.22 12.40
CA ALA A 646 4.15 -6.90 11.32
C ALA A 646 4.35 -6.23 9.95
N ASP A 647 4.42 -7.05 8.91
CA ASP A 647 4.51 -6.62 7.53
C ASP A 647 3.36 -7.24 6.72
N LEU A 648 2.49 -6.38 6.17
CA LEU A 648 1.31 -6.80 5.39
C LEU A 648 1.67 -7.53 4.09
N THR A 649 2.92 -7.42 3.62
CA THR A 649 3.40 -8.13 2.43
C THR A 649 3.76 -9.58 2.75
N THR A 650 4.48 -9.82 3.84
CA THR A 650 4.97 -11.16 4.19
C THR A 650 4.00 -11.92 5.10
N ASP A 651 3.20 -11.23 5.90
CA ASP A 651 2.44 -11.84 7.00
C ASP A 651 0.96 -12.09 6.66
N GLY A 652 0.62 -12.15 5.37
CA GLY A 652 -0.77 -12.31 4.91
C GLY A 652 -1.48 -13.57 5.42
N VAL A 653 -0.75 -14.66 5.67
CA VAL A 653 -1.32 -15.88 6.26
C VAL A 653 -1.70 -15.66 7.73
N LEU A 654 -0.83 -14.99 8.50
CA LEU A 654 -1.06 -14.67 9.90
C LEU A 654 -2.25 -13.71 10.04
N LEU A 655 -2.33 -12.69 9.17
CA LEU A 655 -3.45 -11.76 9.12
C LEU A 655 -4.80 -12.46 8.89
N LYS A 656 -4.87 -13.43 7.96
CA LYS A 656 -6.10 -14.20 7.71
C LYS A 656 -6.56 -14.97 8.95
N ARG A 657 -5.64 -15.62 9.65
CA ARG A 657 -5.95 -16.35 10.90
C ARG A 657 -6.41 -15.40 12.00
N ALA A 658 -5.68 -14.30 12.20
CA ALA A 658 -6.04 -13.26 13.17
C ALA A 658 -7.44 -12.67 12.90
N ARG A 659 -7.79 -12.46 11.62
CA ARG A 659 -9.12 -11.99 11.21
C ARG A 659 -10.22 -12.98 11.57
N LEU A 660 -10.07 -14.26 11.24
CA LEU A 660 -11.08 -15.29 11.54
C LEU A 660 -11.35 -15.41 13.04
N LEU A 661 -10.30 -15.30 13.87
CA LEU A 661 -10.43 -15.31 15.31
C LEU A 661 -11.15 -14.06 15.83
N ALA A 662 -10.77 -12.87 15.34
CA ALA A 662 -11.40 -11.63 15.71
C ALA A 662 -12.89 -11.60 15.33
N GLU A 663 -13.24 -12.11 14.15
CA GLU A 663 -14.62 -12.25 13.68
C GLU A 663 -15.44 -13.17 14.60
N ARG A 664 -14.90 -14.34 14.95
CA ARG A 664 -15.55 -15.28 15.88
C ARG A 664 -15.80 -14.65 17.25
N ILE A 665 -14.78 -14.00 17.82
CA ILE A 665 -14.86 -13.36 19.14
C ILE A 665 -15.93 -12.26 19.16
N ILE A 666 -16.01 -11.41 18.12
CA ILE A 666 -17.00 -10.34 18.05
C ILE A 666 -18.40 -10.89 17.75
N ALA A 667 -18.52 -11.99 17.00
CA ALA A 667 -19.81 -12.65 16.80
C ALA A 667 -20.38 -13.24 18.10
N ASP A 668 -19.51 -13.79 18.97
CA ASP A 668 -19.92 -14.39 20.25
C ASP A 668 -20.09 -13.35 21.38
N ASP A 669 -19.25 -12.30 21.41
CA ASP A 669 -19.25 -11.25 22.45
C ASP A 669 -18.98 -9.87 21.82
N PRO A 670 -19.99 -9.23 21.18
CA PRO A 670 -19.83 -7.98 20.43
C PRO A 670 -19.27 -6.82 21.26
N GLU A 671 -19.69 -6.72 22.52
CA GLU A 671 -19.25 -5.66 23.43
C GLU A 671 -17.93 -5.99 24.17
N LEU A 672 -17.40 -7.20 23.97
CA LEU A 672 -16.21 -7.74 24.68
C LEU A 672 -16.35 -7.65 26.21
N THR A 673 -17.54 -7.98 26.72
CA THR A 673 -17.92 -7.85 28.14
C THR A 673 -17.59 -9.08 28.96
N SER A 674 -17.41 -10.24 28.32
CA SER A 674 -17.09 -11.47 29.02
C SER A 674 -15.79 -11.35 29.81
N PRO A 675 -15.63 -12.07 30.95
CA PRO A 675 -14.40 -12.03 31.75
C PRO A 675 -13.14 -12.40 30.95
N ALA A 676 -13.27 -13.26 29.93
CA ALA A 676 -12.19 -13.66 29.04
C ALA A 676 -11.74 -12.53 28.11
N HIS A 677 -12.67 -11.69 27.63
CA HIS A 677 -12.39 -10.60 26.69
C HIS A 677 -12.19 -9.23 27.33
N ALA A 678 -12.53 -9.07 28.62
CA ALA A 678 -12.41 -7.80 29.34
C ALA A 678 -11.02 -7.16 29.26
N ARG A 679 -9.95 -7.97 29.19
CA ARG A 679 -8.58 -7.46 29.02
C ARG A 679 -8.30 -6.94 27.62
N MET A 680 -8.80 -7.62 26.60
CA MET A 680 -8.74 -7.18 25.20
C MET A 680 -9.50 -5.86 25.02
N SER A 681 -10.70 -5.74 25.60
CA SER A 681 -11.51 -4.52 25.56
C SER A 681 -10.78 -3.33 26.21
N ARG A 682 -10.16 -3.52 27.38
CA ARG A 682 -9.33 -2.48 28.02
C ARG A 682 -8.13 -2.08 27.17
N HIS A 683 -7.47 -3.05 26.52
CA HIS A 683 -6.34 -2.78 25.64
C HIS A 683 -6.76 -1.93 24.44
N LEU A 684 -7.86 -2.29 23.77
CA LEU A 684 -8.44 -1.51 22.67
C LEU A 684 -8.82 -0.08 23.09
N ASN A 685 -9.36 0.10 24.29
CA ASN A 685 -9.76 1.42 24.79
C ASN A 685 -8.56 2.29 25.22
N LYS A 686 -7.49 1.68 25.76
CA LYS A 686 -6.28 2.39 26.23
C LYS A 686 -5.37 2.76 25.06
N ASN A 687 -5.17 1.84 24.12
CA ASN A 687 -4.46 2.11 22.90
C ASN A 687 -5.44 2.78 21.93
N GLN A 688 -5.49 4.12 21.98
CA GLN A 688 -5.88 4.91 20.82
C GLN A 688 -4.84 4.67 19.71
N ILE A 689 -4.76 3.44 19.16
CA ILE A 689 -4.34 3.24 17.78
C ILE A 689 -5.14 4.29 17.04
N ALA A 690 -4.45 5.28 16.46
CA ALA A 690 -5.05 6.48 15.90
C ALA A 690 -6.38 6.08 15.28
N THR A 691 -7.47 6.60 15.87
CA THR A 691 -8.82 6.25 15.43
C THR A 691 -8.80 6.35 13.92
N LEU A 692 -9.21 5.27 13.25
CA LEU A 692 -9.62 5.36 11.87
C LEU A 692 -10.76 6.38 11.91
N LYS A 693 -10.44 7.67 11.75
CA LYS A 693 -11.39 8.77 11.50
C LYS A 693 -11.95 8.62 10.09
N TRP A 694 -12.30 7.39 9.75
CA TRP A 694 -13.15 7.00 8.67
C TRP A 694 -14.57 6.98 9.24
N SER A 695 -14.81 6.47 10.45
CA SER A 695 -16.17 6.35 11.01
C SER A 695 -16.95 7.66 11.22
N ALA A 696 -16.29 8.81 11.37
CA ALA A 696 -16.99 10.08 11.58
C ALA A 696 -17.22 10.90 10.29
N ILE A 697 -16.60 10.53 9.17
CA ILE A 697 -16.67 11.29 7.91
C ILE A 697 -16.75 10.36 6.66
N SER A 698 -16.69 9.03 6.80
CA SER A 698 -16.86 8.06 5.69
C SER A 698 -18.23 8.16 5.05
#